data_AF-A0A9P6PNS8-F1
#
_entry.id   AF-A0A9P6PNS8-F1
#
_cell.length_a   1.000
_cell.length_b   1.000
_cell.length_c   1.000
_cell.angle_alpha   90.00
_cell.angle_beta   90.00
_cell.angle_gamma   90.00
#
_symmetry.space_group_name_H-M   'P 1'
#
loop_
_entity.id
_entity.type
_entity.pdbx_description
1 polymer ?
#
loop_
_entity_poly.entity_id
_entity_poly.type
_entity_poly.pdbx_seq_one_letter_code
_entity_poly.pdbx_strand_id
1 'polypeptide(L)'
;MTDNNQPLEAPSSDSSITITCLLNGDSASHSFSVNISATDSLEELKGLIKSKKTPDFDDSAASQLVLWKVSIPTANDKGNENYVITLNALNTKEKKELLPADDLSEVFGNNPPENTIHVIVQRPPRVPELSNIMLKVSLKTTPRRELSWIADVKQATLKDLITLIYDNFPELPHPSQSNDNPRIAIHYGQHRLVDPPYPTTDKQLQAILQICIEQGITSLIVDLETPTKTFSTYNLNEVDMLYGLTASCSGYLSDCQAFQTIGSIELSSDELKQAPNRLYQELEKRIDTTLDNSPIPDDEDISTFVAPFLHHATGLFKDHLRLTSKRQLSGCRGHGQADFLIESRGITLDDRSTELIVTETKRGDFASAVAQNMVQLESALAQQQRETRKRKRNDDDDGNADYEALVCYGIVTDASCWHFVECKLEPATDTALLYPKFRTSLHAPDNTKVKLFCLIDGDPLSRAFSFQYEPTADVDDLRNIIMTSPQAVAFNDIAAFQLTLWRASVSMTAADKHKAILLDTLDIKEELLPSDMLSEAFLGTLPTKMIHIIIQRPPQVPKSSTTIPLKVIIKMESKRELAWIADPNVTTLQDLRSAIFENHPDLKDDHATITIRHPKQLNHPSSIPVAITSDNQFRLILQAYGERNITQLTLDLDSPSKSYSSFSWTEVQEEYGVSQLRNYNVFSTLHLDTKEQKQARGNLWNTLEMLNNSIGIPESEADASMYVACFVGFAIQLYKGNLRMTQQKELKGRRGHGPVDYALVSTNSNKLILGVVEVKFCDMNQGLAQNVVQLESALTERWRTLNNAPGNTTNMNSYGIVTTASLWTFVQCTLSPSDDPTVSFPTFHYSRLPVTYSITGGNWRSEAEDIFKRILWLVDAMS
;
A
#
# COMPACT_ATOMS: atom_id res chain seq x y z
N MET A 1 124.17 8.94 -1.18
CA MET A 1 123.14 9.72 -0.47
C MET A 1 122.30 10.38 -1.53
N THR A 2 121.12 9.81 -1.76
CA THR A 2 120.12 10.22 -2.73
C THR A 2 119.03 10.98 -1.99
N ASP A 3 118.60 12.13 -2.50
CA ASP A 3 117.24 12.61 -2.28
C ASP A 3 116.77 13.35 -3.54
N ASN A 4 115.62 12.89 -4.03
CA ASN A 4 115.06 13.12 -5.35
C ASN A 4 114.20 14.38 -5.40
N ASN A 5 114.37 15.17 -6.46
CA ASN A 5 113.48 16.24 -6.87
C ASN A 5 112.45 15.72 -7.89
N GLN A 6 111.17 15.87 -7.59
CA GLN A 6 110.07 15.90 -8.57
C GLN A 6 108.90 16.72 -7.97
N PRO A 7 108.31 17.69 -8.70
CA PRO A 7 107.06 18.33 -8.30
C PRO A 7 105.85 17.51 -8.78
N LEU A 8 104.81 17.45 -7.93
CA LEU A 8 103.52 16.80 -8.24
C LEU A 8 102.76 17.55 -9.34
N GLU A 9 102.43 16.83 -10.42
CA GLU A 9 101.33 17.17 -11.33
C GLU A 9 99.99 16.75 -10.71
N ALA A 10 98.99 17.65 -10.72
CA ALA A 10 97.61 17.32 -10.39
C ALA A 10 96.91 16.76 -11.65
N PRO A 11 96.14 15.65 -11.57
CA PRO A 11 95.52 15.06 -12.74
C PRO A 11 94.26 15.83 -13.15
N SER A 12 94.30 16.34 -14.38
CA SER A 12 93.14 16.79 -15.16
C SER A 12 92.38 15.59 -15.73
N SER A 13 91.09 15.46 -15.43
CA SER A 13 90.10 14.88 -16.34
C SER A 13 88.68 15.21 -15.85
N ASP A 14 88.11 16.30 -16.34
CA ASP A 14 86.65 16.49 -16.36
C ASP A 14 86.10 15.42 -17.32
N SER A 15 85.57 14.32 -16.79
CA SER A 15 84.92 13.29 -17.61
C SER A 15 83.52 13.78 -17.99
N SER A 16 83.42 14.46 -19.14
CA SER A 16 82.12 14.83 -19.72
C SER A 16 81.40 13.59 -20.22
N ILE A 17 80.16 13.38 -19.77
CA ILE A 17 79.29 12.31 -20.24
C ILE A 17 78.25 12.86 -21.21
N THR A 18 77.91 12.08 -22.24
CA THR A 18 76.86 12.43 -23.20
C THR A 18 75.60 11.64 -22.87
N ILE A 19 74.53 12.34 -22.48
CA ILE A 19 73.25 11.73 -22.12
C ILE A 19 72.26 11.95 -23.27
N THR A 20 71.71 10.86 -23.79
CA THR A 20 70.64 10.90 -24.81
C THR A 20 69.28 10.94 -24.13
N CYS A 21 68.52 12.00 -24.41
CA CYS A 21 67.22 12.28 -23.81
C CYS A 21 66.09 12.17 -24.85
N LEU A 22 64.90 11.78 -24.40
CA LEU A 22 63.67 11.75 -25.20
C LEU A 22 62.50 12.32 -24.39
N LEU A 23 61.59 13.06 -25.03
CA LEU A 23 60.36 13.51 -24.38
C LEU A 23 59.35 12.35 -24.28
N ASN A 24 58.68 12.20 -23.15
CA ASN A 24 57.65 11.16 -22.98
C ASN A 24 56.54 11.28 -24.03
N GLY A 25 56.31 10.22 -24.81
CA GLY A 25 55.32 10.19 -25.90
C GLY A 25 55.86 10.58 -27.28
N ASP A 26 57.15 10.93 -27.40
CA ASP A 26 57.80 11.21 -28.68
C ASP A 26 58.38 9.95 -29.34
N SER A 27 58.74 10.09 -30.62
CA SER A 27 59.44 9.05 -31.39
C SER A 27 60.93 8.99 -31.06
N ALA A 28 61.54 7.80 -31.08
CA ALA A 28 62.97 7.62 -30.83
C ALA A 28 63.88 8.47 -31.75
N SER A 29 63.44 8.77 -32.97
CA SER A 29 64.09 9.69 -33.91
C SER A 29 64.16 11.14 -33.43
N HIS A 30 63.34 11.54 -32.46
CA HIS A 30 63.35 12.88 -31.83
C HIS A 30 64.23 12.96 -30.59
N SER A 31 64.96 11.89 -30.28
CA SER A 31 65.94 11.90 -29.19
C SER A 31 67.06 12.91 -29.45
N PHE A 32 67.63 13.45 -28.37
CA PHE A 32 68.62 14.52 -28.43
C PHE A 32 69.66 14.34 -27.33
N SER A 33 70.91 14.69 -27.63
CA SER A 33 72.01 14.51 -26.70
C SER A 33 72.37 15.81 -25.98
N VAL A 34 72.69 15.66 -24.70
CA VAL A 34 73.17 16.72 -23.80
C VAL A 34 74.52 16.30 -23.23
N ASN A 35 75.51 17.20 -23.29
CA ASN A 35 76.82 16.97 -22.69
C ASN A 35 76.83 17.62 -21.30
N ILE A 36 77.25 16.87 -20.29
CA ILE A 36 77.28 17.30 -18.89
C ILE A 36 78.51 16.69 -18.20
N SER A 37 79.08 17.35 -17.19
CA SER A 37 80.13 16.71 -16.39
C SER A 37 79.53 15.61 -15.52
N ALA A 38 80.26 14.50 -15.34
CA ALA A 38 79.81 13.41 -14.45
C ALA A 38 79.62 13.87 -13.00
N THR A 39 80.25 14.98 -12.59
CA THR A 39 80.16 15.57 -11.25
C THR A 39 79.07 16.64 -11.10
N ASP A 40 78.39 16.99 -12.19
CA ASP A 40 77.32 18.00 -12.17
C ASP A 40 76.05 17.46 -11.50
N SER A 41 75.21 18.38 -11.05
CA SER A 41 73.95 18.08 -10.38
C SER A 41 72.83 17.71 -11.36
N LEU A 42 71.80 17.01 -10.85
CA LEU A 42 70.58 16.75 -11.62
C LEU A 42 69.85 18.05 -12.04
N GLU A 43 69.98 19.14 -11.29
CA GLU A 43 69.40 20.45 -11.65
C GLU A 43 70.07 21.05 -12.89
N GLU A 44 71.40 20.94 -13.00
CA GLU A 44 72.15 21.35 -14.18
C GLU A 44 71.75 20.54 -15.41
N LEU A 45 71.53 19.23 -15.26
CA LEU A 45 70.99 18.39 -16.33
C LEU A 45 69.61 18.85 -16.79
N LYS A 46 68.69 19.16 -15.87
CA LYS A 46 67.36 19.70 -16.19
C LYS A 46 67.48 21.06 -16.91
N GLY A 47 68.40 21.92 -16.47
CA GLY A 47 68.68 23.21 -17.10
C GLY A 47 69.19 23.07 -18.53
N LEU A 48 70.12 22.16 -18.77
CA LEU A 48 70.68 21.87 -20.10
C LEU A 48 69.63 21.27 -21.04
N ILE A 49 68.80 20.33 -20.55
CA ILE A 49 67.68 19.75 -21.31
C ILE A 49 66.71 20.85 -21.75
N LYS A 50 66.31 21.73 -20.83
CA LYS A 50 65.40 22.85 -21.14
C LYS A 50 66.01 23.77 -22.21
N SER A 51 67.27 24.17 -22.04
CA SER A 51 67.98 25.05 -22.98
C SER A 51 68.10 24.43 -24.38
N LYS A 52 68.40 23.13 -24.46
CA LYS A 52 68.61 22.41 -25.73
C LYS A 52 67.34 22.26 -26.57
N LYS A 53 66.17 22.28 -25.94
CA LYS A 53 64.87 22.07 -26.57
C LYS A 53 63.97 23.33 -26.56
N THR A 54 64.53 24.52 -26.36
CA THR A 54 63.80 25.80 -26.56
C THR A 54 63.23 25.86 -27.98
N PRO A 55 61.93 26.17 -28.20
CA PRO A 55 60.94 26.66 -27.22
C PRO A 55 60.03 25.58 -26.58
N ASP A 56 60.26 24.28 -26.79
CA ASP A 56 59.36 23.17 -26.39
C ASP A 56 59.14 23.03 -24.88
N PHE A 57 59.94 23.71 -24.06
CA PHE A 57 59.87 23.74 -22.59
C PHE A 57 59.74 25.16 -22.01
N ASP A 58 59.39 26.16 -22.82
CA ASP A 58 59.26 27.56 -22.36
C ASP A 58 58.16 27.74 -21.31
N ASP A 59 57.15 26.87 -21.34
CA ASP A 59 55.97 26.86 -20.47
C ASP A 59 56.22 26.19 -19.10
N SER A 60 57.37 25.54 -18.89
CA SER A 60 57.66 24.74 -17.70
C SER A 60 58.99 25.17 -17.06
N ALA A 61 59.06 25.36 -15.74
CA ALA A 61 60.34 25.60 -15.08
C ALA A 61 61.23 24.35 -15.16
N ALA A 62 62.56 24.50 -15.30
CA ALA A 62 63.47 23.35 -15.38
C ALA A 62 63.34 22.43 -14.15
N SER A 63 63.12 23.01 -12.96
CA SER A 63 62.89 22.28 -11.72
C SER A 63 61.63 21.41 -11.72
N GLN A 64 60.64 21.72 -12.56
CA GLN A 64 59.37 20.98 -12.67
C GLN A 64 59.43 19.76 -13.60
N LEU A 65 60.53 19.59 -14.34
CA LEU A 65 60.72 18.42 -15.19
C LEU A 65 61.05 17.19 -14.33
N VAL A 66 60.38 16.07 -14.58
CA VAL A 66 60.69 14.77 -13.96
C VAL A 66 61.50 13.95 -14.94
N LEU A 67 62.67 13.47 -14.51
CA LEU A 67 63.59 12.71 -15.36
C LEU A 67 63.58 11.24 -14.95
N TRP A 68 63.41 10.36 -15.94
CA TRP A 68 63.40 8.91 -15.73
C TRP A 68 64.60 8.28 -16.41
N LYS A 69 65.46 7.60 -15.65
CA LYS A 69 66.52 6.74 -16.19
C LYS A 69 65.88 5.55 -16.89
N VAL A 70 66.27 5.31 -18.14
CA VAL A 70 65.89 4.16 -18.94
C VAL A 70 67.10 3.62 -19.72
N SER A 71 66.93 2.47 -20.36
CA SER A 71 67.94 1.89 -21.25
C SER A 71 67.25 1.32 -22.48
N ILE A 72 66.90 2.20 -23.44
CA ILE A 72 66.09 1.84 -24.61
C ILE A 72 66.90 2.05 -25.90
N PRO A 73 67.03 1.06 -26.79
CA PRO A 73 67.71 1.24 -28.07
C PRO A 73 67.09 2.34 -28.93
N THR A 74 67.90 3.14 -29.60
CA THR A 74 67.42 4.22 -30.52
C THR A 74 66.73 3.67 -31.79
N ALA A 75 66.94 2.39 -32.12
CA ALA A 75 66.21 1.64 -33.13
C ALA A 75 65.65 0.36 -32.54
N ASN A 76 64.43 -0.04 -32.92
CA ASN A 76 63.84 -1.29 -32.45
C ASN A 76 64.49 -2.54 -33.09
N ASP A 77 64.07 -3.74 -32.68
CA ASP A 77 64.57 -5.03 -33.19
C ASP A 77 64.45 -5.23 -34.72
N LYS A 78 63.73 -4.34 -35.41
CA LYS A 78 63.53 -4.31 -36.87
C LYS A 78 64.27 -3.15 -37.56
N GLY A 79 65.12 -2.41 -36.84
CA GLY A 79 65.86 -1.26 -37.36
C GLY A 79 65.01 -0.02 -37.63
N ASN A 80 63.80 0.08 -37.05
CA ASN A 80 62.95 1.26 -37.17
C ASN A 80 63.24 2.26 -36.04
N GLU A 81 63.59 3.49 -36.41
CA GLU A 81 63.87 4.61 -35.49
C GLU A 81 62.63 5.48 -35.22
N ASN A 82 61.53 5.27 -35.95
CA ASN A 82 60.30 6.08 -35.88
C ASN A 82 59.21 5.48 -34.98
N TYR A 83 59.57 4.73 -33.94
CA TYR A 83 58.61 4.19 -32.97
C TYR A 83 58.46 5.13 -31.77
N VAL A 84 57.25 5.19 -31.21
CA VAL A 84 56.90 6.09 -30.08
C VAL A 84 57.18 5.38 -28.75
N ILE A 85 57.81 6.08 -27.81
CA ILE A 85 58.12 5.56 -26.47
C ILE A 85 57.31 6.35 -25.44
N THR A 86 56.54 5.62 -24.62
CA THR A 86 55.76 6.20 -23.52
C THR A 86 56.11 5.50 -22.20
N LEU A 87 56.28 6.26 -21.12
CA LEU A 87 56.60 5.75 -19.79
C LEU A 87 55.62 4.67 -19.28
N ASN A 88 54.34 4.75 -19.65
CA ASN A 88 53.32 3.77 -19.25
C ASN A 88 53.46 2.41 -19.95
N ALA A 89 54.17 2.36 -21.09
CA ALA A 89 54.39 1.12 -21.84
C ALA A 89 55.66 0.36 -21.39
N LEU A 90 56.48 0.97 -20.52
CA LEU A 90 57.71 0.37 -19.99
C LEU A 90 57.45 -0.36 -18.67
N ASN A 91 58.09 -1.51 -18.46
CA ASN A 91 57.98 -2.26 -17.22
C ASN A 91 58.63 -1.50 -16.05
N THR A 92 58.17 -1.72 -14.82
CA THR A 92 58.71 -1.06 -13.61
C THR A 92 60.18 -1.37 -13.34
N LYS A 93 60.73 -2.45 -13.92
CA LYS A 93 62.16 -2.80 -13.83
C LYS A 93 63.03 -2.06 -14.86
N GLU A 94 62.43 -1.44 -15.87
CA GLU A 94 63.12 -0.80 -17.01
C GLU A 94 63.22 0.72 -16.88
N LYS A 95 62.61 1.30 -15.83
CA LYS A 95 62.64 2.74 -15.53
C LYS A 95 62.90 3.01 -14.06
N LYS A 96 63.73 4.00 -13.75
CA LYS A 96 63.94 4.53 -12.39
C LYS A 96 63.79 6.05 -12.43
N GLU A 97 62.97 6.63 -11.56
CA GLU A 97 62.91 8.08 -11.39
C GLU A 97 64.23 8.60 -10.80
N LEU A 98 64.77 9.69 -11.37
CA LEU A 98 65.98 10.34 -10.87
C LEU A 98 65.63 11.34 -9.79
N LEU A 99 66.18 11.11 -8.61
CA LEU A 99 65.99 11.96 -7.44
C LEU A 99 67.11 13.01 -7.35
N PRO A 100 66.87 14.18 -6.73
CA PRO A 100 67.88 15.25 -6.62
C PRO A 100 69.20 14.82 -5.95
N ALA A 101 69.17 13.78 -5.13
CA ALA A 101 70.34 13.23 -4.44
C ALA A 101 71.04 12.11 -5.21
N ASP A 102 70.52 11.69 -6.38
CA ASP A 102 71.19 10.70 -7.22
C ASP A 102 72.43 11.32 -7.88
N ASP A 103 73.59 10.67 -7.71
CA ASP A 103 74.84 11.05 -8.38
C ASP A 103 74.81 10.58 -9.85
N LEU A 104 74.98 11.50 -10.79
CA LEU A 104 74.93 11.20 -12.23
C LEU A 104 76.04 10.20 -12.65
N SER A 105 77.20 10.25 -12.01
CA SER A 105 78.32 9.34 -12.27
C SER A 105 77.99 7.91 -11.84
N GLU A 106 77.24 7.71 -10.74
CA GLU A 106 76.78 6.39 -10.30
C GLU A 106 75.63 5.88 -11.18
N VAL A 107 74.74 6.78 -11.61
CA VAL A 107 73.53 6.42 -12.37
C VAL A 107 73.84 6.00 -13.80
N PHE A 108 74.72 6.73 -14.49
CA PHE A 108 75.02 6.56 -15.92
C PHE A 108 76.42 5.99 -16.19
N GLY A 109 77.32 6.05 -15.22
CA GLY A 109 78.74 5.71 -15.41
C GLY A 109 79.48 6.73 -16.27
N ASN A 110 80.79 6.52 -16.45
CA ASN A 110 81.64 7.45 -17.20
C ASN A 110 81.52 7.31 -18.72
N ASN A 111 80.92 6.22 -19.21
CA ASN A 111 80.67 5.96 -20.64
C ASN A 111 79.29 5.30 -20.81
N PRO A 112 78.21 6.09 -20.88
CA PRO A 112 76.88 5.57 -21.18
C PRO A 112 76.84 4.87 -22.56
N PRO A 113 76.08 3.77 -22.71
CA PRO A 113 76.03 3.00 -23.96
C PRO A 113 75.62 3.83 -25.18
N GLU A 114 76.39 3.73 -26.27
CA GLU A 114 76.02 4.34 -27.54
C GLU A 114 74.71 3.77 -28.09
N ASN A 115 74.00 4.56 -28.91
CA ASN A 115 72.72 4.20 -29.54
C ASN A 115 71.59 3.85 -28.56
N THR A 116 71.67 4.32 -27.32
CA THR A 116 70.66 4.11 -26.27
C THR A 116 70.08 5.44 -25.81
N ILE A 117 68.77 5.47 -25.57
CA ILE A 117 68.07 6.54 -24.87
C ILE A 117 68.27 6.29 -23.38
N HIS A 118 68.85 7.27 -22.71
CA HIS A 118 69.28 7.19 -21.31
C HIS A 118 68.26 7.83 -20.37
N VAL A 119 67.56 8.87 -20.84
CA VAL A 119 66.60 9.64 -20.04
C VAL A 119 65.30 9.87 -20.80
N ILE A 120 64.16 9.57 -20.18
CA ILE A 120 62.86 10.09 -20.62
C ILE A 120 62.50 11.30 -19.77
N VAL A 121 62.22 12.41 -20.45
CA VAL A 121 61.79 13.67 -19.85
C VAL A 121 60.27 13.68 -19.79
N GLN A 122 59.71 13.68 -18.59
CA GLN A 122 58.28 13.85 -18.37
C GLN A 122 58.01 15.32 -18.00
N ARG A 123 57.17 15.99 -18.80
CA ARG A 123 56.63 17.31 -18.41
C ARG A 123 55.85 17.16 -17.10
N PRO A 124 55.80 18.19 -16.24
CA PRO A 124 54.85 18.19 -15.13
C PRO A 124 53.46 17.86 -15.68
N PRO A 125 52.64 17.06 -14.98
CA PRO A 125 51.30 16.77 -15.44
C PRO A 125 50.58 18.10 -15.65
N ARG A 126 50.37 18.49 -16.92
CA ARG A 126 49.26 19.37 -17.27
C ARG A 126 48.05 18.53 -16.93
N VAL A 127 47.52 18.69 -15.73
CA VAL A 127 46.18 18.20 -15.43
C VAL A 127 45.29 18.99 -16.38
N PRO A 128 44.71 18.41 -17.45
CA PRO A 128 43.47 19.00 -17.92
C PRO A 128 42.54 18.77 -16.74
N GLU A 129 42.17 19.83 -16.03
CA GLU A 129 41.00 19.77 -15.18
C GLU A 129 39.84 19.38 -16.10
N LEU A 130 39.60 18.09 -16.27
CA LEU A 130 38.30 17.60 -16.68
C LEU A 130 37.40 17.88 -15.48
N SER A 131 37.05 19.15 -15.26
CA SER A 131 35.96 19.50 -14.36
C SER A 131 34.66 18.96 -14.92
N ASN A 132 34.58 18.75 -16.24
CA ASN A 132 33.38 18.26 -16.89
C ASN A 132 33.43 16.74 -17.08
N ILE A 133 32.39 16.06 -16.59
CA ILE A 133 32.11 14.66 -16.88
C ILE A 133 30.86 14.56 -17.76
N MET A 134 30.92 13.73 -18.79
CA MET A 134 29.75 13.37 -19.59
C MET A 134 29.16 12.08 -19.06
N LEU A 135 27.94 12.15 -18.54
CA LEU A 135 27.22 11.04 -17.92
C LEU A 135 25.95 10.74 -18.71
N LYS A 136 25.72 9.46 -18.95
CA LYS A 136 24.41 8.95 -19.32
C LYS A 136 23.60 8.79 -18.05
N VAL A 137 22.52 9.55 -17.89
CA VAL A 137 21.61 9.43 -16.75
C VAL A 137 20.36 8.71 -17.21
N SER A 138 19.91 7.74 -16.43
CA SER A 138 18.64 7.03 -16.64
C SER A 138 17.88 6.92 -15.34
N LEU A 139 16.57 6.73 -15.41
CA LEU A 139 15.77 6.41 -14.23
C LEU A 139 15.73 4.91 -14.03
N LYS A 140 15.81 4.46 -12.78
CA LYS A 140 15.71 3.03 -12.43
C LYS A 140 14.39 2.40 -12.87
N THR A 141 13.32 3.19 -12.83
CA THR A 141 11.96 2.72 -13.07
C THR A 141 11.59 2.76 -14.56
N THR A 142 12.25 3.63 -15.35
CA THR A 142 12.12 3.70 -16.81
C THR A 142 13.50 3.65 -17.51
N PRO A 143 14.25 2.53 -17.41
CA PRO A 143 15.62 2.43 -17.90
C PRO A 143 15.75 2.54 -19.44
N ARG A 144 14.64 2.60 -20.17
CA ARG A 144 14.63 2.73 -21.65
C ARG A 144 14.98 4.13 -22.15
N ARG A 145 14.95 5.16 -21.29
CA ARG A 145 15.27 6.55 -21.67
C ARG A 145 16.57 6.98 -20.98
N GLU A 146 17.64 7.08 -21.77
CA GLU A 146 18.92 7.65 -21.35
C GLU A 146 18.99 9.11 -21.80
N LEU A 147 19.39 10.00 -20.89
CA LEU A 147 19.73 11.39 -21.20
C LEU A 147 21.22 11.63 -21.02
N SER A 148 21.77 12.57 -21.79
CA SER A 148 23.18 12.95 -21.67
C SER A 148 23.31 14.20 -20.81
N TRP A 149 24.06 14.10 -19.72
CA TRP A 149 24.37 15.20 -18.82
C TRP A 149 25.86 15.54 -18.88
N ILE A 150 26.19 16.78 -19.21
CA ILE A 150 27.56 17.31 -19.09
C ILE A 150 27.59 18.11 -17.79
N ALA A 151 28.19 17.53 -16.75
CA ALA A 151 28.24 18.13 -15.43
C ALA A 151 29.64 18.69 -15.14
N ASP A 152 29.74 19.98 -14.80
CA ASP A 152 30.94 20.51 -14.15
C ASP A 152 30.96 20.03 -12.70
N VAL A 153 31.78 19.05 -12.37
CA VAL A 153 31.91 18.42 -11.06
C VAL A 153 32.15 19.42 -9.93
N LYS A 154 32.75 20.59 -10.19
CA LYS A 154 32.98 21.62 -9.16
C LYS A 154 31.76 22.52 -8.95
N GLN A 155 30.87 22.64 -9.94
CA GLN A 155 29.74 23.58 -9.93
C GLN A 155 28.37 22.89 -9.95
N ALA A 156 28.31 21.59 -10.24
CA ALA A 156 27.08 20.83 -10.35
C ALA A 156 26.27 20.93 -9.05
N THR A 157 24.99 21.27 -9.17
CA THR A 157 24.06 21.34 -8.05
C THR A 157 23.01 20.24 -8.14
N LEU A 158 22.43 19.87 -7.01
CA LEU A 158 21.26 18.98 -6.96
C LEU A 158 20.09 19.57 -7.74
N LYS A 159 19.94 20.90 -7.71
CA LYS A 159 18.92 21.59 -8.48
C LYS A 159 19.10 21.37 -9.98
N ASP A 160 20.33 21.40 -10.49
CA ASP A 160 20.60 21.16 -11.91
C ASP A 160 20.23 19.73 -12.31
N LEU A 161 20.61 18.73 -11.49
CA LEU A 161 20.25 17.33 -11.73
C LEU A 161 18.73 17.12 -11.67
N ILE A 162 18.05 17.71 -10.69
CA ILE A 162 16.58 17.65 -10.57
C ILE A 162 15.93 18.27 -11.79
N THR A 163 16.34 19.48 -12.17
CA THR A 163 15.79 20.20 -13.33
C THR A 163 15.98 19.38 -14.60
N LEU A 164 17.18 18.80 -14.81
CA LEU A 164 17.47 17.92 -15.93
C LEU A 164 16.52 16.72 -15.99
N ILE A 165 16.23 16.08 -14.85
CA ILE A 165 15.29 14.95 -14.78
C ILE A 165 13.89 15.43 -15.17
N TYR A 166 13.32 16.41 -14.49
CA TYR A 166 11.92 16.81 -14.74
C TYR A 166 11.70 17.46 -16.12
N ASP A 167 12.71 18.13 -16.69
CA ASP A 167 12.62 18.69 -18.05
C ASP A 167 12.59 17.59 -19.14
N ASN A 168 13.23 16.44 -18.88
CA ASN A 168 13.31 15.31 -19.81
C ASN A 168 12.27 14.22 -19.53
N PHE A 169 11.65 14.25 -18.36
CA PHE A 169 10.57 13.36 -17.93
C PHE A 169 9.36 14.19 -17.44
N PRO A 170 8.72 14.98 -18.33
CA PRO A 170 7.62 15.88 -17.97
C PRO A 170 6.37 15.14 -17.44
N GLU A 171 6.28 13.84 -17.67
CA GLU A 171 5.25 12.96 -17.12
C GLU A 171 5.37 12.75 -15.60
N LEU A 172 6.54 13.01 -15.00
CA LEU A 172 6.71 12.88 -13.55
C LEU A 172 6.00 14.04 -12.82
N PRO A 173 5.34 13.76 -11.68
CA PRO A 173 4.69 14.81 -10.90
C PRO A 173 5.72 15.81 -10.39
N HIS A 174 5.59 17.08 -10.80
CA HIS A 174 6.59 18.11 -10.50
C HIS A 174 6.66 18.37 -8.98
N PRO A 175 7.88 18.50 -8.39
CA PRO A 175 8.08 18.63 -6.94
C PRO A 175 7.45 19.90 -6.30
N SER A 176 7.00 20.86 -7.11
CA SER A 176 6.26 22.04 -6.63
C SER A 176 4.74 21.86 -6.56
N GLN A 177 4.21 20.74 -7.07
CA GLN A 177 2.77 20.43 -7.11
C GLN A 177 2.37 19.33 -6.12
N SER A 178 3.35 18.62 -5.55
CA SER A 178 3.18 17.50 -4.62
C SER A 178 3.77 17.86 -3.24
N ASN A 179 3.08 17.49 -2.16
CA ASN A 179 3.65 17.58 -0.80
C ASN A 179 4.72 16.49 -0.53
N ASP A 180 4.80 15.47 -1.38
CA ASP A 180 5.78 14.39 -1.30
C ASP A 180 6.92 14.63 -2.30
N ASN A 181 8.00 15.25 -1.84
CA ASN A 181 9.23 15.40 -2.62
C ASN A 181 10.01 14.08 -2.65
N PRO A 182 10.33 13.52 -3.83
CA PRO A 182 11.06 12.26 -3.89
C PRO A 182 12.50 12.43 -3.39
N ARG A 183 12.94 11.45 -2.61
CA ARG A 183 14.34 11.28 -2.22
C ARG A 183 15.11 10.67 -3.38
N ILE A 184 16.21 11.32 -3.77
CA ILE A 184 17.04 10.89 -4.89
C ILE A 184 18.08 9.88 -4.38
N ALA A 185 18.05 8.66 -4.90
CA ALA A 185 19.12 7.68 -4.76
C ALA A 185 19.92 7.58 -6.07
N ILE A 186 21.25 7.57 -5.98
CA ILE A 186 22.10 7.47 -7.17
C ILE A 186 22.84 6.13 -7.17
N HIS A 187 22.68 5.36 -8.25
CA HIS A 187 23.43 4.15 -8.52
C HIS A 187 24.44 4.41 -9.65
N TYR A 188 25.67 3.93 -9.49
CA TYR A 188 26.75 4.11 -10.46
C TYR A 188 27.69 2.90 -10.46
N GLY A 189 28.37 2.67 -11.60
CA GLY A 189 29.29 1.56 -11.80
C GLY A 189 28.62 0.24 -12.22
N GLN A 190 29.43 -0.77 -12.54
CA GLN A 190 28.94 -2.11 -12.93
C GLN A 190 28.47 -2.96 -11.73
N HIS A 191 28.82 -2.55 -10.50
CA HIS A 191 28.45 -3.27 -9.29
C HIS A 191 27.25 -2.61 -8.61
N ARG A 192 26.32 -3.44 -8.15
CA ARG A 192 25.15 -3.02 -7.39
C ARG A 192 25.60 -2.44 -6.05
N LEU A 193 25.61 -1.10 -5.92
CA LEU A 193 25.84 -0.45 -4.63
C LEU A 193 24.80 -0.97 -3.63
N VAL A 194 25.29 -1.53 -2.52
CA VAL A 194 24.44 -2.13 -1.47
C VAL A 194 23.53 -1.08 -0.85
N ASP A 195 24.08 0.11 -0.61
CA ASP A 195 23.39 1.32 -0.18
C ASP A 195 23.75 2.44 -1.17
N PRO A 196 22.86 2.82 -2.09
CA PRO A 196 23.13 3.93 -2.97
C PRO A 196 23.28 5.21 -2.15
N PRO A 197 24.18 6.13 -2.53
CA PRO A 197 24.22 7.44 -1.90
C PRO A 197 22.94 8.23 -2.17
N TYR A 198 22.51 8.94 -1.12
CA TYR A 198 21.37 9.85 -1.12
C TYR A 198 21.89 11.29 -0.94
N PRO A 199 22.33 11.97 -2.00
CA PRO A 199 22.84 13.32 -1.87
C PRO A 199 21.71 14.27 -1.46
N THR A 200 21.88 14.93 -0.32
CA THR A 200 20.98 15.98 0.19
C THR A 200 21.59 17.37 0.07
N THR A 201 22.87 17.46 -0.35
CA THR A 201 23.60 18.70 -0.58
C THR A 201 24.38 18.64 -1.88
N ASP A 202 24.64 19.80 -2.49
CA ASP A 202 25.45 19.91 -3.72
C ASP A 202 26.84 19.28 -3.52
N LYS A 203 27.48 19.48 -2.36
CA LYS A 203 28.78 18.89 -2.04
C LYS A 203 28.79 17.37 -2.08
N GLN A 204 27.71 16.72 -1.64
CA GLN A 204 27.59 15.26 -1.70
C GLN A 204 27.42 14.77 -3.14
N LEU A 205 26.64 15.48 -3.97
CA LEU A 205 26.54 15.18 -5.39
C LEU A 205 27.90 15.33 -6.08
N GLN A 206 28.61 16.43 -5.83
CA GLN A 206 29.94 16.70 -6.39
C GLN A 206 30.95 15.61 -6.00
N ALA A 207 30.90 15.12 -4.76
CA ALA A 207 31.73 13.99 -4.33
C ALA A 207 31.41 12.69 -5.10
N ILE A 208 30.13 12.41 -5.38
CA ILE A 208 29.71 11.26 -6.20
C ILE A 208 30.24 11.40 -7.64
N LEU A 209 30.13 12.58 -8.23
CA LEU A 209 30.61 12.84 -9.59
C LEU A 209 32.13 12.73 -9.69
N GLN A 210 32.85 13.18 -8.66
CA GLN A 210 34.30 13.05 -8.56
C GLN A 210 34.72 11.57 -8.53
N ILE A 211 34.03 10.72 -7.76
CA ILE A 211 34.23 9.27 -7.78
C ILE A 211 34.00 8.69 -9.18
N CYS A 212 32.98 9.18 -9.90
CA CYS A 212 32.70 8.72 -11.27
C CYS A 212 33.84 9.06 -12.23
N ILE A 213 34.44 10.26 -12.13
CA ILE A 213 35.64 10.62 -12.92
C ILE A 213 36.80 9.67 -12.59
N GLU A 214 37.10 9.51 -11.31
CA GLU A 214 38.25 8.72 -10.83
C GLU A 214 38.16 7.25 -11.25
N GLN A 215 36.94 6.71 -11.31
CA GLN A 215 36.68 5.32 -11.67
C GLN A 215 36.28 5.13 -13.14
N GLY A 216 36.25 6.19 -13.95
CA GLY A 216 35.86 6.13 -15.36
C GLY A 216 34.41 5.70 -15.59
N ILE A 217 33.51 6.01 -14.66
CA ILE A 217 32.09 5.66 -14.75
C ILE A 217 31.36 6.72 -15.59
N THR A 218 30.69 6.25 -16.64
CA THR A 218 29.97 7.12 -17.60
C THR A 218 28.45 6.99 -17.52
N SER A 219 27.92 6.20 -16.58
CA SER A 219 26.48 5.96 -16.42
C SER A 219 26.03 6.14 -14.98
N LEU A 220 24.95 6.89 -14.79
CA LEU A 220 24.23 7.08 -13.54
C LEU A 220 22.79 6.56 -13.71
N ILE A 221 22.32 5.78 -12.73
CA ILE A 221 20.93 5.41 -12.61
C ILE A 221 20.35 6.11 -11.39
N VAL A 222 19.32 6.92 -11.58
CA VAL A 222 18.63 7.66 -10.52
C VAL A 222 17.35 6.93 -10.12
N ASP A 223 17.16 6.74 -8.82
CA ASP A 223 15.92 6.22 -8.24
C ASP A 223 15.21 7.35 -7.46
N LEU A 224 13.94 7.61 -7.80
CA LEU A 224 13.12 8.65 -7.18
C LEU A 224 12.21 8.04 -6.12
N GLU A 225 12.71 7.91 -4.89
CA GLU A 225 12.01 7.22 -3.81
C GLU A 225 11.00 8.12 -3.08
N THR A 226 9.81 7.60 -2.80
CA THR A 226 8.70 8.27 -2.10
C THR A 226 8.26 7.47 -0.86
N PRO A 227 9.15 7.19 0.11
CA PRO A 227 8.84 6.29 1.23
C PRO A 227 7.74 6.80 2.17
N THR A 228 7.40 8.09 2.12
CA THR A 228 6.31 8.70 2.90
C THR A 228 4.95 8.66 2.22
N LYS A 229 4.90 8.36 0.91
CA LYS A 229 3.63 8.27 0.17
C LYS A 229 2.85 7.05 0.64
N THR A 230 1.54 7.19 0.80
CA THR A 230 0.68 6.04 1.17
C THR A 230 0.31 5.23 -0.07
N PHE A 231 0.36 3.89 -0.01
CA PHE A 231 0.10 3.04 -1.19
C PHE A 231 -1.28 3.25 -1.84
N SER A 232 -2.31 3.57 -1.05
CA SER A 232 -3.67 3.84 -1.54
C SER A 232 -3.83 5.11 -2.38
N THR A 233 -2.80 5.94 -2.45
CA THR A 233 -2.80 7.18 -3.27
C THR A 233 -2.34 6.95 -4.71
N TYR A 234 -1.80 5.77 -5.01
CA TYR A 234 -1.37 5.45 -6.37
C TYR A 234 -2.56 5.09 -7.25
N ASN A 235 -2.54 5.61 -8.48
CA ASN A 235 -3.43 5.19 -9.57
C ASN A 235 -2.61 4.53 -10.69
N LEU A 236 -3.29 3.89 -11.63
CA LEU A 236 -2.64 3.11 -12.67
C LEU A 236 -1.79 3.96 -13.62
N ASN A 237 -2.19 5.20 -13.92
CA ASN A 237 -1.38 6.12 -14.72
C ASN A 237 -0.03 6.41 -14.06
N GLU A 238 -0.03 6.74 -12.76
CA GLU A 238 1.20 6.99 -12.00
C GLU A 238 2.12 5.76 -11.99
N VAL A 239 1.54 4.58 -11.81
CA VAL A 239 2.28 3.31 -11.77
C VAL A 239 2.79 2.91 -13.15
N ASP A 240 2.03 3.16 -14.21
CA ASP A 240 2.45 2.96 -15.60
C ASP A 240 3.61 3.89 -15.96
N MET A 241 3.52 5.18 -15.62
CA MET A 241 4.63 6.13 -15.78
C MET A 241 5.86 5.73 -14.97
N LEU A 242 5.65 5.20 -13.76
CA LEU A 242 6.73 4.76 -12.89
C LEU A 242 7.45 3.57 -13.53
N TYR A 243 6.74 2.47 -13.83
CA TYR A 243 7.37 1.20 -14.22
C TYR A 243 7.45 0.97 -15.74
N GLY A 244 6.88 1.87 -16.56
CA GLY A 244 6.80 1.73 -18.01
C GLY A 244 6.02 0.48 -18.42
N LEU A 245 4.83 0.28 -17.85
CA LEU A 245 4.00 -0.92 -18.08
C LEU A 245 3.54 -0.99 -19.54
N THR A 246 3.17 0.15 -20.12
CA THR A 246 2.70 0.29 -21.49
C THR A 246 3.59 1.25 -22.28
N ALA A 247 3.54 1.20 -23.62
CA ALA A 247 4.30 2.10 -24.47
C ALA A 247 3.75 3.55 -24.46
N SER A 248 2.46 3.70 -24.14
CA SER A 248 1.70 4.95 -24.22
C SER A 248 1.38 5.57 -22.87
N CYS A 249 1.73 4.93 -21.76
CA CYS A 249 1.27 5.30 -20.42
C CYS A 249 -0.26 5.44 -20.37
N SER A 250 -0.98 4.47 -20.95
CA SER A 250 -2.41 4.61 -21.24
C SER A 250 -3.30 4.58 -20.00
N GLY A 251 -2.82 4.00 -18.89
CA GLY A 251 -3.60 3.87 -17.66
C GLY A 251 -4.65 2.79 -17.69
N TYR A 252 -4.62 1.89 -18.68
CA TYR A 252 -5.59 0.81 -18.82
C TYR A 252 -4.97 -0.56 -18.52
N LEU A 253 -5.69 -1.39 -17.77
CA LEU A 253 -5.24 -2.73 -17.38
C LEU A 253 -5.11 -3.67 -18.59
N SER A 254 -5.92 -3.46 -19.63
CA SER A 254 -5.90 -4.24 -20.87
C SER A 254 -4.58 -4.18 -21.61
N ASP A 255 -3.82 -3.10 -21.41
CA ASP A 255 -2.57 -2.83 -22.14
C ASP A 255 -1.34 -3.40 -21.41
N CYS A 256 -1.52 -3.89 -20.18
CA CYS A 256 -0.47 -4.53 -19.40
C CYS A 256 -0.09 -5.90 -19.97
N GLN A 257 1.19 -6.26 -19.86
CA GLN A 257 1.68 -7.54 -20.36
C GLN A 257 1.09 -8.73 -19.58
N ALA A 258 0.57 -9.75 -20.27
CA ALA A 258 0.20 -11.00 -19.62
C ALA A 258 1.38 -11.88 -19.23
N PHE A 259 1.27 -12.59 -18.11
CA PHE A 259 2.14 -13.72 -17.79
C PHE A 259 1.61 -15.01 -18.41
N GLN A 260 2.50 -15.98 -18.67
CA GLN A 260 2.11 -17.30 -19.20
C GLN A 260 1.20 -18.00 -18.19
N THR A 261 0.05 -18.52 -18.64
CA THR A 261 -0.99 -19.21 -17.85
C THR A 261 -0.50 -19.81 -16.53
N ILE A 262 -1.15 -19.47 -15.41
CA ILE A 262 -0.96 -20.19 -14.13
C ILE A 262 -1.29 -21.67 -14.41
N GLY A 263 -0.31 -22.56 -14.30
CA GLY A 263 -0.56 -24.00 -14.46
C GLY A 263 -1.61 -24.47 -13.46
N SER A 264 -2.64 -25.18 -13.93
CA SER A 264 -3.60 -25.82 -13.03
C SER A 264 -2.93 -26.98 -12.29
N ILE A 265 -3.06 -27.02 -10.96
CA ILE A 265 -2.61 -28.16 -10.17
C ILE A 265 -3.62 -29.30 -10.33
N GLU A 266 -3.19 -30.49 -10.76
CA GLU A 266 -4.03 -31.68 -10.71
C GLU A 266 -4.27 -32.11 -9.25
N LEU A 267 -5.53 -32.09 -8.81
CA LEU A 267 -5.95 -32.50 -7.47
C LEU A 267 -5.87 -34.04 -7.32
N SER A 268 -4.65 -34.56 -7.18
CA SER A 268 -4.38 -36.00 -7.16
C SER A 268 -4.57 -36.64 -5.78
N SER A 269 -4.36 -35.88 -4.70
CA SER A 269 -4.56 -36.37 -3.32
C SER A 269 -6.02 -36.24 -2.86
N ASP A 270 -6.45 -37.14 -1.97
CA ASP A 270 -7.80 -37.09 -1.39
C ASP A 270 -8.04 -35.82 -0.57
N GLU A 271 -6.98 -35.26 0.04
CA GLU A 271 -7.02 -33.99 0.77
C GLU A 271 -7.30 -32.80 -0.17
N LEU A 272 -6.63 -32.76 -1.33
CA LEU A 272 -6.85 -31.76 -2.37
C LEU A 272 -8.26 -31.83 -2.98
N LYS A 273 -8.82 -33.04 -3.12
CA LYS A 273 -10.21 -33.24 -3.59
C LYS A 273 -11.27 -32.79 -2.59
N GLN A 274 -10.98 -32.85 -1.28
CA GLN A 274 -11.92 -32.44 -0.24
C GLN A 274 -11.89 -30.93 0.04
N ALA A 275 -10.80 -30.24 -0.28
CA ALA A 275 -10.63 -28.83 0.04
C ALA A 275 -11.74 -27.91 -0.54
N PRO A 276 -12.18 -28.05 -1.82
CA PRO A 276 -13.28 -27.26 -2.36
C PRO A 276 -14.59 -27.48 -1.60
N ASN A 277 -14.90 -28.72 -1.20
CA ASN A 277 -16.12 -29.01 -0.45
C ASN A 277 -16.15 -28.32 0.92
N ARG A 278 -14.99 -28.24 1.60
CA ARG A 278 -14.89 -27.51 2.88
C ARG A 278 -15.06 -26.00 2.66
N LEU A 279 -14.48 -25.47 1.59
CA LEU A 279 -14.65 -24.08 1.20
C LEU A 279 -16.13 -23.77 0.90
N TYR A 280 -16.81 -24.60 0.10
CA TYR A 280 -18.23 -24.41 -0.24
C TYR A 280 -19.11 -24.36 1.02
N GLN A 281 -18.88 -25.26 1.99
CA GLN A 281 -19.61 -25.27 3.25
C GLN A 281 -19.42 -23.98 4.07
N GLU A 282 -18.21 -23.44 4.12
CA GLU A 282 -17.94 -22.17 4.82
C GLU A 282 -18.51 -20.96 4.07
N LEU A 283 -18.47 -20.95 2.72
CA LEU A 283 -19.04 -19.88 1.91
C LEU A 283 -20.57 -19.84 1.99
N GLU A 284 -21.24 -20.98 1.83
CA GLU A 284 -22.70 -21.09 1.99
C GLU A 284 -23.16 -20.55 3.36
N LYS A 285 -22.38 -20.83 4.41
CA LYS A 285 -22.63 -20.29 5.74
C LYS A 285 -22.48 -18.76 5.80
N ARG A 286 -21.38 -18.21 5.29
CA ARG A 286 -21.16 -16.74 5.33
C ARG A 286 -22.24 -15.99 4.56
N ILE A 287 -22.67 -16.55 3.42
CA ILE A 287 -23.83 -16.07 2.67
C ILE A 287 -25.06 -16.03 3.58
N ASP A 288 -25.32 -17.12 4.31
CA ASP A 288 -26.48 -17.24 5.20
C ASP A 288 -26.45 -16.33 6.44
N THR A 289 -25.28 -16.00 6.98
CA THR A 289 -25.14 -15.24 8.23
C THR A 289 -24.86 -13.75 8.05
N THR A 290 -24.42 -13.34 6.86
CA THR A 290 -23.91 -11.99 6.61
C THR A 290 -24.74 -11.25 5.54
N LEU A 291 -25.18 -11.90 4.46
CA LEU A 291 -25.87 -11.22 3.34
C LEU A 291 -27.39 -11.08 3.55
N ASP A 292 -27.94 -9.88 3.33
CA ASP A 292 -29.38 -9.55 3.45
C ASP A 292 -30.14 -9.79 2.12
N ASN A 293 -30.16 -11.04 1.64
CA ASN A 293 -30.64 -11.41 0.29
C ASN A 293 -29.93 -10.68 -0.89
N SER A 294 -28.88 -9.89 -0.61
CA SER A 294 -28.02 -9.27 -1.61
C SER A 294 -27.07 -10.32 -2.20
N PRO A 295 -26.86 -10.36 -3.53
CA PRO A 295 -25.96 -11.31 -4.18
C PRO A 295 -24.47 -10.98 -4.02
N ILE A 296 -24.10 -9.81 -3.46
CA ILE A 296 -22.71 -9.33 -3.40
C ILE A 296 -22.42 -8.73 -2.00
N PRO A 297 -21.25 -9.03 -1.39
CA PRO A 297 -20.79 -8.39 -0.15
C PRO A 297 -20.62 -6.87 -0.29
N ASP A 298 -20.86 -6.13 0.79
CA ASP A 298 -20.50 -4.71 0.89
C ASP A 298 -18.99 -4.54 1.15
N ASP A 299 -18.44 -3.34 0.95
CA ASP A 299 -16.99 -3.05 1.07
C ASP A 299 -16.42 -3.53 2.40
N GLU A 300 -17.18 -3.37 3.49
CA GLU A 300 -16.83 -3.79 4.84
C GLU A 300 -16.76 -5.33 5.00
N ASP A 301 -17.48 -6.07 4.15
CA ASP A 301 -17.60 -7.53 4.22
C ASP A 301 -16.72 -8.27 3.20
N ILE A 302 -16.15 -7.61 2.18
CA ILE A 302 -15.38 -8.28 1.10
C ILE A 302 -14.26 -9.13 1.67
N SER A 303 -13.45 -8.57 2.59
CA SER A 303 -12.37 -9.30 3.26
C SER A 303 -12.87 -10.57 3.96
N THR A 304 -14.08 -10.54 4.52
CA THR A 304 -14.74 -11.70 5.16
C THR A 304 -15.07 -12.79 4.15
N PHE A 305 -15.36 -12.47 2.89
CA PHE A 305 -15.62 -13.45 1.83
C PHE A 305 -14.36 -13.93 1.11
N VAL A 306 -13.32 -13.09 1.03
CA VAL A 306 -12.01 -13.43 0.44
C VAL A 306 -11.21 -14.35 1.36
N ALA A 307 -11.21 -14.11 2.67
CA ALA A 307 -10.40 -14.84 3.63
C ALA A 307 -10.55 -16.39 3.56
N PRO A 308 -11.76 -16.98 3.46
CA PRO A 308 -11.91 -18.42 3.30
C PRO A 308 -11.13 -19.00 2.12
N PHE A 309 -11.18 -18.35 0.95
CA PHE A 309 -10.43 -18.83 -0.23
C PHE A 309 -8.93 -18.91 0.07
N LEU A 310 -8.38 -17.84 0.67
CA LEU A 310 -6.96 -17.76 1.02
C LEU A 310 -6.58 -18.78 2.10
N HIS A 311 -7.39 -18.98 3.14
CA HIS A 311 -7.14 -20.00 4.17
C HIS A 311 -7.16 -21.41 3.62
N HIS A 312 -8.17 -21.72 2.80
CA HIS A 312 -8.32 -23.05 2.23
C HIS A 312 -7.16 -23.38 1.28
N ALA A 313 -6.71 -22.41 0.48
CA ALA A 313 -5.54 -22.57 -0.38
C ALA A 313 -4.24 -22.68 0.44
N THR A 314 -4.00 -21.75 1.37
CA THR A 314 -2.76 -21.69 2.16
C THR A 314 -2.61 -22.90 3.10
N GLY A 315 -3.71 -23.37 3.69
CA GLY A 315 -3.72 -24.51 4.60
C GLY A 315 -3.30 -25.83 3.96
N LEU A 316 -3.40 -25.97 2.63
CA LEU A 316 -2.87 -27.12 1.89
C LEU A 316 -1.34 -27.16 1.88
N PHE A 317 -0.70 -26.02 2.12
CA PHE A 317 0.76 -25.85 2.15
C PHE A 317 1.23 -25.44 3.55
N LYS A 318 0.52 -25.84 4.61
CA LYS A 318 0.75 -25.42 6.00
C LYS A 318 2.17 -25.60 6.54
N ASP A 319 2.96 -26.51 5.97
CA ASP A 319 4.34 -26.74 6.38
C ASP A 319 5.30 -25.70 5.76
N HIS A 320 4.86 -25.01 4.71
CA HIS A 320 5.65 -24.08 3.91
C HIS A 320 5.10 -22.66 3.89
N LEU A 321 3.80 -22.47 4.11
CA LEU A 321 3.11 -21.19 3.96
C LEU A 321 2.32 -20.82 5.22
N ARG A 322 2.17 -19.51 5.42
CA ARG A 322 1.28 -18.91 6.41
C ARG A 322 0.55 -17.72 5.81
N LEU A 323 -0.70 -17.52 6.23
CA LEU A 323 -1.50 -16.33 5.94
C LEU A 323 -1.47 -15.37 7.13
N THR A 324 -1.22 -14.09 6.87
CA THR A 324 -1.33 -12.99 7.84
C THR A 324 -2.28 -11.92 7.29
N SER A 325 -2.96 -11.19 8.18
CA SER A 325 -3.92 -10.15 7.77
C SER A 325 -3.51 -8.77 8.30
N LYS A 326 -3.83 -7.71 7.54
CA LYS A 326 -3.62 -6.28 7.91
C LYS A 326 -2.19 -5.95 8.34
N ARG A 327 -1.19 -6.56 7.70
CA ARG A 327 0.22 -6.35 8.03
C ARG A 327 0.77 -5.11 7.33
N GLN A 328 1.55 -4.32 8.06
CA GLN A 328 2.18 -3.11 7.55
C GLN A 328 3.34 -3.45 6.60
N LEU A 329 3.28 -2.93 5.38
CA LEU A 329 4.36 -2.94 4.41
C LEU A 329 4.97 -1.53 4.27
N SER A 330 6.26 -1.48 3.98
CA SER A 330 6.97 -0.23 3.66
C SER A 330 8.12 -0.48 2.70
N GLY A 331 8.35 0.46 1.78
CA GLY A 331 9.37 0.35 0.75
C GLY A 331 9.78 1.71 0.18
N CYS A 332 10.57 1.68 -0.88
CA CYS A 332 11.03 2.90 -1.54
C CYS A 332 9.91 3.72 -2.20
N ARG A 333 8.73 3.11 -2.45
CA ARG A 333 7.56 3.78 -3.03
C ARG A 333 6.46 4.12 -2.03
N GLY A 334 6.68 3.91 -0.75
CA GLY A 334 5.69 4.29 0.26
C GLY A 334 5.48 3.28 1.36
N HIS A 335 4.34 3.40 2.01
CA HIS A 335 3.89 2.51 3.07
C HIS A 335 2.37 2.33 3.07
N GLY A 336 1.91 1.26 3.70
CA GLY A 336 0.48 0.96 3.84
C GLY A 336 0.29 -0.45 4.40
N GLN A 337 -0.93 -0.76 4.83
CA GLN A 337 -1.28 -2.12 5.23
C GLN A 337 -1.71 -2.90 3.99
N ALA A 338 -1.31 -4.17 3.91
CA ALA A 338 -1.89 -5.12 2.98
C ALA A 338 -3.04 -5.86 3.68
N ASP A 339 -4.14 -6.11 2.96
CA ASP A 339 -5.29 -6.80 3.53
C ASP A 339 -4.94 -8.22 3.96
N PHE A 340 -4.27 -8.96 3.06
CA PHE A 340 -3.71 -10.27 3.36
C PHE A 340 -2.33 -10.47 2.75
N LEU A 341 -1.46 -11.20 3.46
CA LEU A 341 -0.17 -11.66 2.96
C LEU A 341 -0.04 -13.17 3.12
N ILE A 342 0.39 -13.85 2.05
CA ILE A 342 0.85 -15.24 2.14
C ILE A 342 2.38 -15.22 2.15
N GLU A 343 2.94 -15.80 3.19
CA GLU A 343 4.37 -15.76 3.47
C GLU A 343 4.93 -17.18 3.59
N SER A 344 6.22 -17.35 3.29
CA SER A 344 6.90 -18.60 3.59
C SER A 344 7.05 -18.81 5.10
N ARG A 345 6.91 -20.05 5.56
CA ARG A 345 7.32 -20.46 6.89
C ARG A 345 8.82 -20.68 6.90
N GLY A 346 9.51 -20.01 7.80
CA GLY A 346 10.93 -20.24 8.04
C GLY A 346 11.19 -21.70 8.42
N ILE A 347 12.27 -22.28 7.90
CA ILE A 347 12.66 -23.68 8.19
C ILE A 347 13.20 -23.80 9.64
N THR A 348 13.66 -22.70 10.23
CA THR A 348 14.17 -22.60 11.61
C THR A 348 13.60 -21.36 12.34
N LEU A 349 13.71 -21.31 13.68
CA LEU A 349 13.26 -20.18 14.51
C LEU A 349 13.94 -18.84 14.17
N ASP A 350 15.09 -18.87 13.49
CA ASP A 350 15.83 -17.68 13.04
C ASP A 350 15.51 -17.29 11.58
N ASP A 351 14.73 -18.12 10.87
CA ASP A 351 14.41 -17.94 9.46
C ASP A 351 13.17 -17.03 9.33
N ARG A 352 13.39 -15.79 8.88
CA ARG A 352 12.31 -14.80 8.70
C ARG A 352 11.40 -15.19 7.54
N SER A 353 10.10 -15.05 7.75
CA SER A 353 9.08 -15.29 6.74
C SER A 353 9.25 -14.31 5.58
N THR A 354 9.13 -14.83 4.36
CA THR A 354 9.29 -14.04 3.12
C THR A 354 7.91 -13.81 2.52
N GLU A 355 7.53 -12.56 2.24
CA GLU A 355 6.22 -12.22 1.67
C GLU A 355 6.13 -12.69 0.21
N LEU A 356 5.36 -13.74 -0.07
CA LEU A 356 5.25 -14.35 -1.41
C LEU A 356 4.06 -13.80 -2.20
N ILE A 357 2.92 -13.59 -1.52
CA ILE A 357 1.69 -13.09 -2.14
C ILE A 357 1.13 -11.93 -1.35
N VAL A 358 0.84 -10.82 -2.02
CA VAL A 358 0.15 -9.65 -1.46
C VAL A 358 -1.27 -9.58 -2.01
N THR A 359 -2.26 -9.61 -1.14
CA THR A 359 -3.68 -9.52 -1.54
C THR A 359 -4.25 -8.17 -1.15
N GLU A 360 -4.91 -7.52 -2.10
CA GLU A 360 -5.71 -6.32 -1.93
C GLU A 360 -7.18 -6.64 -2.20
N THR A 361 -8.05 -6.26 -1.27
CA THR A 361 -9.49 -6.44 -1.37
C THR A 361 -10.16 -5.09 -1.54
N LYS A 362 -10.77 -4.85 -2.70
CA LYS A 362 -11.35 -3.55 -3.01
C LYS A 362 -12.51 -3.68 -3.99
N ARG A 363 -13.62 -3.02 -3.67
CA ARG A 363 -14.74 -2.80 -4.59
C ARG A 363 -14.53 -1.52 -5.39
N GLY A 364 -15.13 -1.45 -6.58
CA GLY A 364 -15.08 -0.26 -7.43
C GLY A 364 -13.78 -0.20 -8.24
N ASP A 365 -13.07 0.93 -8.16
CA ASP A 365 -11.85 1.26 -8.92
C ASP A 365 -10.73 0.21 -8.76
N PHE A 366 -10.85 -0.81 -9.60
CA PHE A 366 -9.99 -1.98 -9.65
C PHE A 366 -8.60 -1.63 -10.22
N ALA A 367 -8.52 -0.64 -11.11
CA ALA A 367 -7.27 -0.15 -11.67
C ALA A 367 -6.38 0.47 -10.57
N SER A 368 -6.95 1.31 -9.70
CA SER A 368 -6.23 1.83 -8.54
C SER A 368 -5.87 0.75 -7.53
N ALA A 369 -6.72 -0.27 -7.35
CA ALA A 369 -6.40 -1.42 -6.49
C ALA A 369 -5.18 -2.21 -7.02
N VAL A 370 -5.12 -2.45 -8.33
CA VAL A 370 -3.96 -3.07 -9.00
C VAL A 370 -2.72 -2.19 -8.89
N ALA A 371 -2.85 -0.88 -9.08
CA ALA A 371 -1.74 0.06 -8.93
C ALA A 371 -1.15 0.04 -7.51
N GLN A 372 -2.01 0.09 -6.49
CA GLN A 372 -1.64 -0.08 -5.09
C GLN A 372 -0.93 -1.41 -4.84
N ASN A 373 -1.46 -2.51 -5.40
CA ASN A 373 -0.87 -3.82 -5.26
C ASN A 373 0.52 -3.92 -5.90
N MET A 374 0.74 -3.33 -7.08
CA MET A 374 2.05 -3.31 -7.74
C MET A 374 3.15 -2.65 -6.89
N VAL A 375 2.87 -1.50 -6.28
CA VAL A 375 3.85 -0.81 -5.40
C VAL A 375 4.08 -1.56 -4.07
N GLN A 376 3.06 -2.26 -3.55
CA GLN A 376 3.22 -3.17 -2.41
C GLN A 376 4.13 -4.36 -2.78
N LEU A 377 3.97 -4.94 -3.98
CA LEU A 377 4.79 -6.06 -4.47
C LEU A 377 6.26 -5.67 -4.63
N GLU A 378 6.58 -4.48 -5.17
CA GLU A 378 7.98 -3.99 -5.21
C GLU A 378 8.56 -3.90 -3.79
N SER A 379 7.76 -3.40 -2.83
CA SER A 379 8.19 -3.26 -1.44
C SER A 379 8.47 -4.60 -0.78
N ALA A 380 7.57 -5.57 -0.95
CA ALA A 380 7.75 -6.96 -0.50
C ALA A 380 9.04 -7.56 -1.09
N LEU A 381 9.21 -7.45 -2.41
CA LEU A 381 10.34 -8.02 -3.14
C LEU A 381 11.69 -7.39 -2.72
N ALA A 382 11.70 -6.07 -2.46
CA ALA A 382 12.85 -5.37 -1.92
C ALA A 382 13.21 -5.84 -0.50
N GLN A 383 12.22 -6.17 0.32
CA GLN A 383 12.43 -6.76 1.65
C GLN A 383 13.05 -8.15 1.54
N GLN A 384 12.51 -9.03 0.68
CA GLN A 384 13.08 -10.36 0.43
C GLN A 384 14.58 -10.26 0.08
N GLN A 385 14.92 -9.34 -0.85
CA GLN A 385 16.31 -9.12 -1.25
C GLN A 385 17.23 -8.71 -0.09
N ARG A 386 16.77 -7.86 0.81
CA ARG A 386 17.55 -7.44 1.98
C ARG A 386 17.79 -8.61 2.92
N GLU A 387 16.80 -9.48 3.10
CA GLU A 387 16.90 -10.65 3.97
C GLU A 387 17.80 -11.73 3.41
N THR A 388 17.67 -12.08 2.12
CA THR A 388 18.59 -13.03 1.45
C THR A 388 20.05 -12.58 1.58
N ARG A 389 20.31 -11.26 1.48
CA ARG A 389 21.65 -10.69 1.66
C ARG A 389 22.15 -10.79 3.10
N LYS A 390 21.28 -10.54 4.09
CA LYS A 390 21.65 -10.68 5.52
C LYS A 390 22.08 -12.10 5.85
N ARG A 391 21.41 -13.11 5.28
CA ARG A 391 21.79 -14.53 5.44
C ARG A 391 23.18 -14.80 4.87
N LYS A 392 23.44 -14.42 3.62
CA LYS A 392 24.74 -14.66 2.97
C LYS A 392 25.93 -13.97 3.65
N ARG A 393 25.73 -12.77 4.22
CA ARG A 393 26.78 -12.10 5.02
C ARG A 393 27.20 -12.88 6.27
N ASN A 394 26.33 -13.76 6.77
CA ASN A 394 26.64 -14.59 7.93
C ASN A 394 27.29 -15.92 7.56
N ASP A 395 27.24 -16.33 6.28
CA ASP A 395 27.65 -17.67 5.83
C ASP A 395 29.05 -17.71 5.16
N ASP A 396 29.82 -16.62 5.15
CA ASP A 396 31.20 -16.53 4.59
C ASP A 396 31.39 -17.08 3.16
N ASP A 397 30.31 -17.19 2.35
CA ASP A 397 30.36 -17.71 0.99
C ASP A 397 30.36 -16.56 -0.04
N ASP A 398 31.52 -16.33 -0.66
CA ASP A 398 31.79 -15.28 -1.67
C ASP A 398 31.38 -15.72 -3.11
N GLY A 399 30.52 -16.73 -3.21
CA GLY A 399 30.04 -17.29 -4.47
C GLY A 399 29.12 -16.33 -5.25
N ASN A 400 29.46 -16.10 -6.52
CA ASN A 400 28.64 -15.39 -7.52
C ASN A 400 27.23 -16.00 -7.54
N ALA A 401 26.27 -15.29 -6.97
CA ALA A 401 24.92 -15.78 -6.81
C ALA A 401 24.19 -15.77 -8.16
N ASP A 402 23.88 -16.95 -8.69
CA ASP A 402 22.66 -17.11 -9.48
C ASP A 402 21.50 -16.66 -8.56
N TYR A 403 21.06 -15.42 -8.72
CA TYR A 403 19.82 -14.97 -8.12
C TYR A 403 18.72 -15.78 -8.80
N GLU A 404 18.26 -16.86 -8.16
CA GLU A 404 16.93 -17.38 -8.43
C GLU A 404 16.01 -16.16 -8.48
N ALA A 405 15.37 -15.97 -9.63
CA ALA A 405 14.67 -14.74 -9.90
C ALA A 405 13.57 -14.58 -8.84
N LEU A 406 13.75 -13.62 -7.93
CA LEU A 406 12.77 -13.35 -6.90
C LEU A 406 11.49 -12.86 -7.59
N VAL A 407 10.38 -13.53 -7.27
CA VAL A 407 9.05 -13.24 -7.78
C VAL A 407 8.11 -13.11 -6.59
N CYS A 408 7.28 -12.06 -6.60
CA CYS A 408 6.10 -11.95 -5.75
C CYS A 408 4.85 -11.98 -6.62
N TYR A 409 3.76 -12.47 -6.06
CA TYR A 409 2.46 -12.46 -6.72
C TYR A 409 1.48 -11.54 -6.00
N GLY A 410 0.62 -10.90 -6.76
CA GLY A 410 -0.45 -10.05 -6.31
C GLY A 410 -1.80 -10.71 -6.54
N ILE A 411 -2.73 -10.54 -5.62
CA ILE A 411 -4.14 -10.85 -5.82
C ILE A 411 -4.93 -9.57 -5.57
N VAL A 412 -5.75 -9.18 -6.53
CA VAL A 412 -6.71 -8.07 -6.36
C VAL A 412 -8.11 -8.62 -6.58
N THR A 413 -9.02 -8.38 -5.64
CA THR A 413 -10.35 -8.99 -5.71
C THR A 413 -11.42 -8.21 -4.96
N ASP A 414 -12.66 -8.27 -5.46
CA ASP A 414 -13.87 -7.83 -4.77
C ASP A 414 -14.71 -9.02 -4.25
N ALA A 415 -14.06 -10.18 -4.08
CA ALA A 415 -14.62 -11.51 -3.84
C ALA A 415 -15.36 -12.16 -5.03
N SER A 416 -15.87 -11.36 -5.99
CA SER A 416 -16.57 -11.86 -7.18
C SER A 416 -15.64 -12.01 -8.39
N CYS A 417 -14.68 -11.10 -8.53
CA CYS A 417 -13.67 -11.07 -9.58
C CYS A 417 -12.29 -11.15 -8.96
N TRP A 418 -11.38 -11.91 -9.58
CA TRP A 418 -10.03 -12.15 -9.07
C TRP A 418 -9.02 -11.86 -10.17
N HIS A 419 -8.08 -10.97 -9.88
CA HIS A 419 -7.03 -10.57 -10.80
C HIS A 419 -5.68 -10.84 -10.16
N PHE A 420 -4.76 -11.36 -10.96
CA PHE A 420 -3.45 -11.79 -10.49
C PHE A 420 -2.38 -10.91 -11.11
N VAL A 421 -1.42 -10.51 -10.30
CA VAL A 421 -0.25 -9.73 -10.73
C VAL A 421 1.00 -10.55 -10.44
N GLU A 422 1.93 -10.60 -11.37
CA GLU A 422 3.27 -11.12 -11.15
C GLU A 422 4.23 -9.93 -11.10
N CYS A 423 5.06 -9.85 -10.06
CA CYS A 423 6.17 -8.91 -10.00
C CYS A 423 7.48 -9.68 -9.92
N LYS A 424 8.32 -9.52 -10.94
CA LYS A 424 9.62 -10.18 -11.04
C LYS A 424 10.73 -9.15 -11.16
N LEU A 425 11.81 -9.36 -10.44
CA LEU A 425 13.02 -8.56 -10.64
C LEU A 425 13.82 -9.10 -11.84
N GLU A 426 14.01 -8.25 -12.84
CA GLU A 426 14.77 -8.57 -14.05
C GLU A 426 15.93 -7.58 -14.24
N PRO A 427 17.06 -7.98 -14.84
CA PRO A 427 18.16 -7.08 -15.13
C PRO A 427 17.79 -6.13 -16.28
N ALA A 428 18.07 -4.82 -16.12
CA ALA A 428 17.90 -3.89 -17.24
C ALA A 428 18.96 -4.17 -18.31
N THR A 429 18.58 -4.05 -19.58
CA THR A 429 19.49 -4.21 -20.73
C THR A 429 20.79 -3.46 -20.46
N ASP A 430 21.92 -4.16 -20.58
CA ASP A 430 23.28 -3.62 -20.37
C ASP A 430 23.59 -3.11 -18.95
N THR A 431 22.83 -3.50 -17.92
CA THR A 431 23.13 -3.19 -16.51
C THR A 431 23.04 -4.42 -15.59
N ALA A 432 23.78 -4.40 -14.47
CA ALA A 432 23.63 -5.38 -13.39
C ALA A 432 22.50 -5.03 -12.40
N LEU A 433 21.74 -3.96 -12.65
CA LEU A 433 20.68 -3.49 -11.76
C LEU A 433 19.38 -4.24 -12.05
N LEU A 434 18.74 -4.74 -10.99
CA LEU A 434 17.43 -5.38 -11.09
C LEU A 434 16.32 -4.34 -10.92
N TYR A 435 15.33 -4.37 -11.81
CA TYR A 435 14.13 -3.54 -11.78
C TYR A 435 12.87 -4.42 -11.75
N PRO A 436 11.78 -3.96 -11.13
CA PRO A 436 10.53 -4.69 -11.12
C PRO A 436 9.88 -4.68 -12.50
N LYS A 437 9.53 -5.87 -12.98
CA LYS A 437 8.64 -6.06 -14.11
C LYS A 437 7.33 -6.65 -13.65
N PHE A 438 6.25 -6.03 -14.08
CA PHE A 438 4.90 -6.48 -13.78
C PHE A 438 4.28 -7.18 -14.97
N ARG A 439 3.52 -8.21 -14.68
CA ARG A 439 2.62 -8.87 -15.62
C ARG A 439 1.29 -9.14 -14.95
N THR A 440 0.20 -9.13 -15.69
CA THR A 440 -1.15 -9.32 -15.15
C THR A 440 -1.80 -10.58 -15.73
N SER A 441 -2.81 -11.11 -15.06
CA SER A 441 -3.64 -12.16 -15.64
C SER A 441 -4.55 -11.49 -16.68
N LEU A 442 -4.28 -11.70 -17.97
CA LEU A 442 -5.18 -11.19 -19.02
C LEU A 442 -6.58 -11.76 -18.80
N HIS A 443 -7.60 -10.89 -18.86
CA HIS A 443 -8.93 -11.29 -19.27
C HIS A 443 -9.32 -10.44 -20.48
N ALA A 444 -8.80 -10.78 -21.65
CA ALA A 444 -9.60 -10.55 -22.84
C ALA A 444 -10.55 -11.75 -22.93
N PRO A 445 -11.88 -11.52 -22.94
CA PRO A 445 -12.81 -12.51 -23.47
C PRO A 445 -12.38 -12.82 -24.91
N ASP A 446 -12.62 -14.03 -25.38
CA ASP A 446 -12.42 -14.46 -26.76
C ASP A 446 -13.20 -13.58 -27.77
N ASN A 447 -12.85 -12.31 -28.01
CA ASN A 447 -13.53 -11.43 -28.98
C ASN A 447 -15.09 -11.46 -28.92
N THR A 448 -15.65 -11.87 -27.77
CA THR A 448 -17.07 -12.15 -27.59
C THR A 448 -17.70 -10.94 -26.95
N LYS A 449 -18.59 -10.26 -27.70
CA LYS A 449 -19.42 -9.16 -27.22
C LYS A 449 -20.10 -9.51 -25.89
N VAL A 450 -19.76 -8.79 -24.83
CA VAL A 450 -20.36 -8.95 -23.49
C VAL A 450 -21.72 -8.26 -23.46
N LYS A 451 -22.70 -8.88 -22.79
CA LYS A 451 -24.08 -8.39 -22.74
C LYS A 451 -24.38 -7.76 -21.39
N LEU A 452 -24.65 -6.46 -21.38
CA LEU A 452 -25.07 -5.70 -20.20
C LEU A 452 -26.59 -5.60 -20.15
N PHE A 453 -27.16 -5.66 -18.95
CA PHE A 453 -28.58 -5.44 -18.69
C PHE A 453 -28.79 -4.14 -17.93
N CYS A 454 -29.79 -3.37 -18.35
CA CYS A 454 -30.00 -2.00 -17.91
C CYS A 454 -31.47 -1.76 -17.56
N LEU A 455 -31.68 -0.81 -16.67
CA LEU A 455 -33.01 -0.37 -16.24
C LEU A 455 -33.01 1.15 -16.05
N ILE A 456 -34.13 1.79 -16.37
CA ILE A 456 -34.31 3.22 -16.10
C ILE A 456 -34.71 3.38 -14.63
N ASP A 457 -34.15 4.38 -13.94
CA ASP A 457 -34.53 4.67 -12.55
C ASP A 457 -36.05 4.87 -12.42
N GLY A 458 -36.67 4.13 -11.49
CA GLY A 458 -38.11 4.11 -11.25
C GLY A 458 -38.91 3.13 -12.14
N ASP A 459 -38.31 2.48 -13.14
CA ASP A 459 -39.01 1.50 -13.97
C ASP A 459 -39.10 0.11 -13.29
N PRO A 460 -40.13 -0.69 -13.60
CA PRO A 460 -40.23 -2.08 -13.15
C PRO A 460 -39.24 -3.00 -13.85
N LEU A 461 -38.77 -4.06 -13.16
CA LEU A 461 -37.82 -5.04 -13.72
C LEU A 461 -38.23 -5.65 -15.07
N SER A 462 -39.53 -5.75 -15.35
CA SER A 462 -40.05 -6.18 -16.66
C SER A 462 -39.70 -5.27 -17.84
N ARG A 463 -39.25 -4.04 -17.59
CA ARG A 463 -38.76 -3.08 -18.60
C ARG A 463 -37.24 -3.11 -18.78
N ALA A 464 -36.55 -3.99 -18.06
CA ALA A 464 -35.13 -4.16 -18.25
C ALA A 464 -34.80 -4.53 -19.71
N PHE A 465 -33.74 -3.95 -20.22
CA PHE A 465 -33.26 -4.18 -21.58
C PHE A 465 -31.76 -4.44 -21.57
N SER A 466 -31.19 -4.77 -22.71
CA SER A 466 -29.79 -5.15 -22.78
C SER A 466 -29.15 -4.71 -24.08
N PHE A 467 -27.86 -4.41 -24.03
CA PHE A 467 -27.05 -4.17 -25.22
C PHE A 467 -25.76 -4.99 -25.15
N GLN A 468 -25.06 -5.02 -26.27
CA GLN A 468 -23.72 -5.59 -26.39
C GLN A 468 -22.74 -4.45 -26.59
N TYR A 469 -21.55 -4.54 -25.98
CA TYR A 469 -20.49 -3.57 -26.17
C TYR A 469 -19.21 -4.24 -26.67
N GLU A 470 -18.37 -3.44 -27.33
CA GLU A 470 -17.02 -3.84 -27.72
C GLU A 470 -16.06 -3.60 -26.55
N PRO A 471 -15.04 -4.45 -26.33
CA PRO A 471 -14.13 -4.31 -25.19
C PRO A 471 -13.40 -2.96 -25.08
N THR A 472 -13.34 -2.19 -26.18
CA THR A 472 -12.70 -0.87 -26.24
C THR A 472 -13.67 0.30 -26.02
N ALA A 473 -14.96 0.04 -25.78
CA ALA A 473 -15.95 1.10 -25.60
C ALA A 473 -15.93 1.65 -24.17
N ASP A 474 -16.09 2.97 -24.05
CA ASP A 474 -16.22 3.67 -22.77
C ASP A 474 -17.70 3.95 -22.39
N VAL A 475 -17.90 4.58 -21.24
CA VAL A 475 -19.24 4.93 -20.73
C VAL A 475 -19.92 6.01 -21.57
N ASP A 476 -19.17 6.89 -22.24
CA ASP A 476 -19.75 7.91 -23.11
C ASP A 476 -20.23 7.31 -24.45
N ASP A 477 -19.46 6.39 -25.03
CA ASP A 477 -19.88 5.51 -26.12
C ASP A 477 -21.17 4.78 -25.74
N LEU A 478 -21.25 4.31 -24.50
CA LEU A 478 -22.47 3.68 -24.00
C LEU A 478 -23.68 4.63 -23.96
N ARG A 479 -23.52 5.88 -23.51
CA ARG A 479 -24.63 6.86 -23.56
C ARG A 479 -25.13 7.03 -24.99
N ASN A 480 -24.23 7.07 -25.96
CA ASN A 480 -24.58 7.16 -27.38
C ASN A 480 -25.29 5.89 -27.89
N ILE A 481 -24.86 4.71 -27.45
CA ILE A 481 -25.54 3.43 -27.75
C ILE A 481 -26.95 3.40 -27.17
N ILE A 482 -27.15 3.87 -25.93
CA ILE A 482 -28.47 3.93 -25.29
C ILE A 482 -29.41 4.84 -26.09
N MET A 483 -28.94 6.01 -26.51
CA MET A 483 -29.72 6.97 -27.30
C MET A 483 -30.02 6.52 -28.73
N THR A 484 -29.33 5.49 -29.22
CA THR A 484 -29.60 4.88 -30.55
C THR A 484 -30.31 3.53 -30.45
N SER A 485 -30.57 3.04 -29.23
CA SER A 485 -31.27 1.79 -28.97
C SER A 485 -32.79 1.89 -29.21
N PRO A 486 -33.51 0.75 -29.33
CA PRO A 486 -34.98 0.76 -29.40
C PRO A 486 -35.67 1.46 -28.22
N GLN A 487 -34.98 1.60 -27.08
CA GLN A 487 -35.46 2.26 -25.87
C GLN A 487 -35.23 3.78 -25.88
N ALA A 488 -34.58 4.34 -26.91
CA ALA A 488 -34.32 5.78 -27.06
C ALA A 488 -35.57 6.65 -26.93
N VAL A 489 -36.76 6.10 -27.27
CA VAL A 489 -38.05 6.79 -27.12
C VAL A 489 -38.28 7.29 -25.68
N ALA A 490 -37.74 6.59 -24.68
CA ALA A 490 -37.85 7.00 -23.27
C ALA A 490 -37.03 8.24 -22.91
N PHE A 491 -36.10 8.67 -23.78
CA PHE A 491 -35.12 9.72 -23.55
C PHE A 491 -35.14 10.84 -24.60
N ASN A 492 -36.15 10.88 -25.48
CA ASN A 492 -36.23 11.85 -26.59
C ASN A 492 -36.17 13.33 -26.16
N ASP A 493 -36.46 13.63 -24.90
CA ASP A 493 -36.45 14.98 -24.32
C ASP A 493 -35.10 15.37 -23.68
N ILE A 494 -34.09 14.49 -23.73
CA ILE A 494 -32.81 14.65 -23.02
C ILE A 494 -31.66 14.29 -23.97
N ALA A 495 -30.52 14.99 -23.88
CA ALA A 495 -29.30 14.68 -24.63
C ALA A 495 -28.45 13.59 -23.94
N ALA A 496 -27.65 12.84 -24.72
CA ALA A 496 -26.85 11.70 -24.21
C ALA A 496 -26.04 12.04 -22.96
N PHE A 497 -25.30 13.16 -22.99
CA PHE A 497 -24.43 13.63 -21.90
C PHE A 497 -25.19 13.99 -20.61
N GLN A 498 -26.51 14.16 -20.65
CA GLN A 498 -27.33 14.49 -19.48
C GLN A 498 -27.80 13.22 -18.74
N LEU A 499 -27.49 12.02 -19.25
CA LEU A 499 -27.75 10.77 -18.55
C LEU A 499 -26.61 10.46 -17.57
N THR A 500 -26.98 10.20 -16.33
CA THR A 500 -26.08 9.62 -15.33
C THR A 500 -26.25 8.10 -15.34
N LEU A 501 -25.15 7.37 -15.50
CA LEU A 501 -25.14 5.92 -15.52
C LEU A 501 -24.58 5.40 -14.20
N TRP A 502 -25.31 4.51 -13.56
CA TRP A 502 -24.94 3.93 -12.27
C TRP A 502 -24.72 2.44 -12.43
N ARG A 503 -23.56 1.94 -12.05
CA ARG A 503 -23.33 0.52 -11.87
C ARG A 503 -24.10 0.05 -10.63
N ALA A 504 -24.86 -1.03 -10.79
CA ALA A 504 -25.64 -1.64 -9.73
C ALA A 504 -25.73 -3.16 -9.94
N SER A 505 -26.18 -3.90 -8.93
CA SER A 505 -26.42 -5.34 -9.04
C SER A 505 -27.79 -5.69 -8.48
N VAL A 506 -28.79 -5.77 -9.38
CA VAL A 506 -30.17 -6.06 -8.99
C VAL A 506 -30.60 -7.41 -9.55
N SER A 507 -30.89 -8.36 -8.66
CA SER A 507 -31.37 -9.70 -9.02
C SER A 507 -32.72 -9.66 -9.74
N MET A 508 -32.79 -10.32 -10.90
CA MET A 508 -34.04 -10.45 -11.65
C MET A 508 -34.80 -11.71 -11.19
N THR A 509 -35.66 -11.57 -10.18
CA THR A 509 -36.55 -12.66 -9.74
C THR A 509 -37.91 -12.58 -10.45
N ALA A 510 -38.57 -13.74 -10.63
CA ALA A 510 -39.91 -13.77 -11.21
C ALA A 510 -40.96 -13.08 -10.30
N ALA A 511 -40.73 -13.05 -8.99
CA ALA A 511 -41.62 -12.41 -8.02
C ALA A 511 -41.59 -10.88 -8.13
N ASP A 512 -40.43 -10.30 -8.44
CA ASP A 512 -40.23 -8.85 -8.49
C ASP A 512 -40.45 -8.24 -9.88
N LYS A 513 -40.95 -9.02 -10.85
CA LYS A 513 -41.10 -8.61 -12.26
C LYS A 513 -41.81 -7.25 -12.46
N HIS A 514 -42.76 -6.92 -11.58
CA HIS A 514 -43.53 -5.67 -11.64
C HIS A 514 -43.12 -4.63 -10.59
N LYS A 515 -42.09 -4.91 -9.80
CA LYS A 515 -41.56 -4.00 -8.79
C LYS A 515 -40.69 -2.95 -9.47
N ALA A 516 -41.06 -1.68 -9.29
CA ALA A 516 -40.24 -0.53 -9.66
C ALA A 516 -38.96 -0.51 -8.80
N ILE A 517 -37.82 -0.28 -9.44
CA ILE A 517 -36.54 -0.15 -8.76
C ILE A 517 -36.17 1.32 -8.73
N LEU A 518 -36.01 1.88 -7.53
CA LEU A 518 -35.56 3.25 -7.32
C LEU A 518 -34.07 3.22 -6.97
N LEU A 519 -33.26 3.99 -7.69
CA LEU A 519 -31.81 4.07 -7.48
C LEU A 519 -31.46 4.36 -6.02
N ASP A 520 -32.21 5.27 -5.38
CA ASP A 520 -31.97 5.68 -3.99
C ASP A 520 -32.26 4.56 -2.97
N THR A 521 -33.05 3.55 -3.36
CA THR A 521 -33.34 2.38 -2.51
C THR A 521 -32.30 1.27 -2.64
N LEU A 522 -31.34 1.42 -3.56
CA LEU A 522 -30.24 0.48 -3.71
C LEU A 522 -29.15 0.81 -2.68
N ASP A 523 -28.88 -0.17 -1.83
CA ASP A 523 -27.81 -0.11 -0.83
C ASP A 523 -26.44 0.01 -1.50
N ILE A 524 -26.28 -0.62 -2.68
CA ILE A 524 -25.04 -0.66 -3.46
C ILE A 524 -25.26 -0.02 -4.83
N LYS A 525 -24.54 1.06 -5.11
CA LYS A 525 -24.47 1.69 -6.43
C LYS A 525 -23.19 2.53 -6.57
N GLU A 526 -22.65 2.58 -7.77
CA GLU A 526 -21.45 3.37 -8.12
C GLU A 526 -21.78 4.21 -9.36
N GLU A 527 -21.52 5.52 -9.31
CA GLU A 527 -21.68 6.39 -10.47
C GLU A 527 -20.53 6.15 -11.44
N LEU A 528 -20.85 5.88 -12.71
CA LEU A 528 -19.86 5.66 -13.76
C LEU A 528 -19.48 6.97 -14.43
N LEU A 529 -18.18 7.26 -14.49
CA LEU A 529 -17.66 8.44 -15.15
C LEU A 529 -17.64 8.23 -16.68
N PRO A 530 -17.79 9.30 -17.48
CA PRO A 530 -17.77 9.22 -18.94
C PRO A 530 -16.55 8.48 -19.52
N SER A 531 -15.40 8.64 -18.88
CA SER A 531 -14.11 8.11 -19.33
C SER A 531 -13.85 6.66 -18.95
N ASP A 532 -14.72 6.04 -18.14
CA ASP A 532 -14.47 4.69 -17.65
C ASP A 532 -14.62 3.68 -18.79
N MET A 533 -13.63 2.79 -18.93
CA MET A 533 -13.70 1.71 -19.91
C MET A 533 -14.69 0.63 -19.44
N LEU A 534 -15.63 0.24 -20.30
CA LEU A 534 -16.65 -0.76 -19.93
C LEU A 534 -16.04 -2.14 -19.66
N SER A 535 -14.89 -2.46 -20.27
CA SER A 535 -14.16 -3.71 -20.02
C SER A 535 -13.57 -3.77 -18.60
N GLU A 536 -13.27 -2.62 -18.00
CA GLU A 536 -12.76 -2.51 -16.62
C GLU A 536 -13.91 -2.41 -15.61
N ALA A 537 -14.93 -1.62 -15.91
CA ALA A 537 -16.12 -1.47 -15.06
C ALA A 537 -16.92 -2.79 -14.92
N PHE A 538 -16.82 -3.67 -15.91
CA PHE A 538 -17.57 -4.93 -16.00
C PHE A 538 -16.67 -6.11 -16.40
N LEU A 539 -15.67 -6.42 -15.56
CA LEU A 539 -14.74 -7.53 -15.77
C LEU A 539 -15.42 -8.91 -15.71
N GLY A 540 -14.97 -9.82 -16.58
CA GLY A 540 -15.31 -11.25 -16.53
C GLY A 540 -16.70 -11.62 -17.05
N THR A 541 -17.18 -12.80 -16.66
CA THR A 541 -18.48 -13.30 -17.10
C THR A 541 -19.56 -12.77 -16.17
N LEU A 542 -20.31 -11.76 -16.63
CA LEU A 542 -21.35 -11.15 -15.82
C LEU A 542 -22.50 -12.13 -15.50
N PRO A 543 -23.06 -12.11 -14.27
CA PRO A 543 -24.17 -12.97 -13.90
C PRO A 543 -25.38 -12.80 -14.83
N THR A 544 -25.76 -13.91 -15.49
CA THR A 544 -27.00 -13.92 -16.26
C THR A 544 -28.18 -13.79 -15.29
N LYS A 545 -29.08 -12.81 -15.51
CA LYS A 545 -30.24 -12.43 -14.64
C LYS A 545 -29.95 -11.38 -13.55
N MET A 546 -28.98 -10.50 -13.76
CA MET A 546 -28.86 -9.27 -12.98
C MET A 546 -28.99 -8.03 -13.86
N ILE A 547 -29.52 -6.94 -13.28
CA ILE A 547 -29.36 -5.60 -13.83
C ILE A 547 -27.98 -5.10 -13.42
N HIS A 548 -27.23 -4.62 -14.40
CA HIS A 548 -25.86 -4.16 -14.27
C HIS A 548 -25.77 -2.62 -14.21
N ILE A 549 -26.68 -1.93 -14.90
CA ILE A 549 -26.70 -0.46 -14.99
C ILE A 549 -28.10 0.10 -14.70
N ILE A 550 -28.18 1.11 -13.83
CA ILE A 550 -29.35 1.98 -13.66
C ILE A 550 -29.09 3.30 -14.38
N ILE A 551 -30.05 3.71 -15.21
CA ILE A 551 -29.97 4.94 -16.01
C ILE A 551 -30.83 6.01 -15.33
N GLN A 552 -30.18 7.05 -14.80
CA GLN A 552 -30.85 8.14 -14.11
C GLN A 552 -31.01 9.36 -15.02
N ARG A 553 -32.19 9.97 -14.97
CA ARG A 553 -32.52 11.22 -15.67
C ARG A 553 -32.24 12.43 -14.76
N PRO A 554 -32.00 13.63 -15.31
CA PRO A 554 -31.83 14.84 -14.52
C PRO A 554 -33.03 15.09 -13.57
N PRO A 555 -32.80 15.53 -12.31
CA PRO A 555 -33.87 15.81 -11.36
C PRO A 555 -34.85 16.86 -11.92
N GLN A 556 -36.15 16.53 -11.92
CA GLN A 556 -37.19 17.48 -12.29
C GLN A 556 -37.45 18.42 -11.11
N VAL A 557 -37.15 19.71 -11.23
CA VAL A 557 -37.38 20.71 -10.16
C VAL A 557 -38.89 20.99 -9.99
N PRO A 558 -39.53 20.67 -8.86
CA PRO A 558 -40.91 21.06 -8.61
C PRO A 558 -40.99 22.50 -8.11
N LYS A 559 -41.92 23.30 -8.66
CA LYS A 559 -42.22 24.67 -8.24
C LYS A 559 -43.36 24.70 -7.22
N SER A 560 -43.06 24.81 -5.91
CA SER A 560 -43.86 25.59 -4.93
C SER A 560 -43.18 25.64 -3.55
N SER A 561 -42.78 26.83 -3.10
CA SER A 561 -42.21 27.09 -1.78
C SER A 561 -43.31 27.32 -0.75
N THR A 562 -43.45 26.42 0.24
CA THR A 562 -44.27 26.68 1.43
C THR A 562 -43.38 26.46 2.65
N THR A 563 -42.93 27.53 3.28
CA THR A 563 -42.08 27.48 4.49
C THR A 563 -42.92 27.10 5.72
N ILE A 564 -42.32 26.36 6.65
CA ILE A 564 -42.96 25.88 7.88
C ILE A 564 -42.24 26.50 9.09
N PRO A 565 -42.92 27.26 9.96
CA PRO A 565 -42.35 27.72 11.21
C PRO A 565 -42.30 26.57 12.24
N LEU A 566 -41.12 26.32 12.81
CA LEU A 566 -40.89 25.23 13.76
C LEU A 566 -40.30 25.76 15.09
N LYS A 567 -40.94 25.42 16.20
CA LYS A 567 -40.36 25.49 17.53
C LYS A 567 -39.53 24.22 17.77
N VAL A 568 -38.21 24.36 17.81
CA VAL A 568 -37.29 23.25 18.04
C VAL A 568 -37.00 23.16 19.54
N ILE A 569 -37.25 21.99 20.13
CA ILE A 569 -37.01 21.70 21.55
C ILE A 569 -35.91 20.66 21.65
N ILE A 570 -34.79 21.01 22.27
CA ILE A 570 -33.66 20.11 22.51
C ILE A 570 -33.81 19.54 23.93
N LYS A 571 -33.96 18.23 24.03
CA LYS A 571 -33.95 17.55 25.33
C LYS A 571 -32.54 17.14 25.72
N MET A 572 -32.03 17.77 26.77
CA MET A 572 -30.81 17.42 27.50
C MET A 572 -31.13 17.38 29.00
N GLU A 573 -30.13 17.17 29.87
CA GLU A 573 -30.25 17.30 31.33
C GLU A 573 -30.87 18.66 31.75
N SER A 574 -30.67 19.69 30.93
CA SER A 574 -31.46 20.94 30.93
C SER A 574 -32.26 21.04 29.62
N LYS A 575 -33.59 21.22 29.70
CA LYS A 575 -34.43 21.44 28.50
C LYS A 575 -34.06 22.79 27.86
N ARG A 576 -33.76 22.79 26.56
CA ARG A 576 -33.46 24.01 25.77
C ARG A 576 -34.43 24.16 24.62
N GLU A 577 -34.70 25.39 24.21
CA GLU A 577 -35.67 25.70 23.15
C GLU A 577 -35.09 26.76 22.21
N LEU A 578 -35.35 26.61 20.91
CA LEU A 578 -35.06 27.62 19.88
C LEU A 578 -36.22 27.71 18.88
N ALA A 579 -36.42 28.90 18.32
CA ALA A 579 -37.39 29.12 17.24
C ALA A 579 -36.66 29.11 15.90
N TRP A 580 -37.11 28.31 14.95
CA TRP A 580 -36.44 28.11 13.67
C TRP A 580 -37.46 27.97 12.53
N ILE A 581 -37.16 28.52 11.36
CA ILE A 581 -38.05 28.47 10.19
C ILE A 581 -37.35 27.62 9.14
N ALA A 582 -38.03 26.58 8.65
CA ALA A 582 -37.48 25.68 7.65
C ALA A 582 -38.32 25.73 6.37
N ASP A 583 -37.66 25.69 5.22
CA ASP A 583 -38.33 25.38 3.96
C ASP A 583 -38.18 23.87 3.70
N PRO A 584 -39.28 23.10 3.76
CA PRO A 584 -39.25 21.66 3.58
C PRO A 584 -38.70 21.17 2.23
N ASN A 585 -38.50 22.06 1.24
CA ASN A 585 -37.95 21.69 -0.06
C ASN A 585 -36.43 21.90 -0.17
N VAL A 586 -35.86 22.84 0.59
CA VAL A 586 -34.46 23.25 0.42
C VAL A 586 -33.62 23.15 1.69
N THR A 587 -34.24 23.07 2.87
CA THR A 587 -33.52 23.00 4.15
C THR A 587 -32.76 21.68 4.32
N THR A 588 -31.51 21.78 4.76
CA THR A 588 -30.58 20.66 4.98
C THR A 588 -30.41 20.36 6.47
N LEU A 589 -29.84 19.19 6.77
CA LEU A 589 -29.43 18.83 8.13
C LEU A 589 -28.37 19.79 8.66
N GLN A 590 -27.49 20.28 7.80
CA GLN A 590 -26.47 21.25 8.18
C GLN A 590 -27.10 22.58 8.63
N ASP A 591 -28.17 23.03 7.98
CA ASP A 591 -28.89 24.25 8.39
C ASP A 591 -29.49 24.11 9.80
N LEU A 592 -30.04 22.94 10.12
CA LEU A 592 -30.54 22.65 11.48
C LEU A 592 -29.38 22.63 12.50
N ARG A 593 -28.24 22.03 12.14
CA ARG A 593 -27.05 21.98 13.01
C ARG A 593 -26.55 23.40 13.30
N SER A 594 -26.32 24.20 12.26
CA SER A 594 -25.90 25.59 12.41
C SER A 594 -26.86 26.36 13.31
N ALA A 595 -28.18 26.22 13.11
CA ALA A 595 -29.17 26.88 13.96
C ALA A 595 -29.08 26.45 15.45
N ILE A 596 -28.83 25.17 15.73
CA ILE A 596 -28.69 24.64 17.09
C ILE A 596 -27.42 25.19 17.76
N PHE A 597 -26.27 25.06 17.11
CA PHE A 597 -24.97 25.38 17.72
C PHE A 597 -24.67 26.89 17.75
N GLU A 598 -25.24 27.69 16.85
CA GLU A 598 -25.17 29.15 16.94
C GLU A 598 -26.00 29.69 18.11
N ASN A 599 -27.17 29.11 18.38
CA ASN A 599 -28.04 29.53 19.49
C ASN A 599 -27.63 28.94 20.85
N HIS A 600 -26.83 27.86 20.83
CA HIS A 600 -26.33 27.18 22.03
C HIS A 600 -24.82 26.88 21.88
N PRO A 601 -23.96 27.92 21.91
CA PRO A 601 -22.51 27.80 21.64
C PRO A 601 -21.73 27.01 22.71
N ASP A 602 -22.36 26.71 23.85
CA ASP A 602 -21.84 25.83 24.88
C ASP A 602 -22.02 24.33 24.56
N LEU A 603 -22.82 24.01 23.54
CA LEU A 603 -22.87 22.67 22.95
C LEU A 603 -21.72 22.52 21.95
N LYS A 604 -20.96 21.43 22.06
CA LYS A 604 -19.93 21.09 21.07
C LYS A 604 -20.53 20.28 19.92
N ASP A 605 -20.30 20.69 18.68
CA ASP A 605 -20.71 19.97 17.45
C ASP A 605 -19.75 18.81 17.10
N ASP A 606 -19.16 18.16 18.10
CA ASP A 606 -18.23 17.03 17.94
C ASP A 606 -19.02 15.77 17.50
N HIS A 607 -19.64 15.82 16.32
CA HIS A 607 -20.45 14.76 15.70
C HIS A 607 -21.72 14.36 16.46
N ALA A 608 -22.39 15.30 17.12
CA ALA A 608 -23.62 15.02 17.86
C ALA A 608 -24.69 14.33 16.98
N THR A 609 -25.23 13.20 17.44
CA THR A 609 -26.31 12.51 16.73
C THR A 609 -27.64 13.18 17.08
N ILE A 610 -28.35 13.67 16.05
CA ILE A 610 -29.66 14.32 16.19
C ILE A 610 -30.73 13.25 15.96
N THR A 611 -31.51 12.94 16.99
CA THR A 611 -32.68 12.05 16.87
C THR A 611 -33.96 12.86 17.04
N ILE A 612 -34.94 12.68 16.16
CA ILE A 612 -36.24 13.37 16.28
C ILE A 612 -37.19 12.53 17.13
N ARG A 613 -37.78 13.14 18.17
CA ARG A 613 -38.95 12.60 18.86
C ARG A 613 -40.23 13.11 18.20
N HIS A 614 -40.95 12.21 17.56
CA HIS A 614 -42.25 12.50 16.96
C HIS A 614 -43.37 12.60 18.01
N PRO A 615 -44.32 13.54 17.86
CA PRO A 615 -45.51 13.60 18.72
C PRO A 615 -46.44 12.40 18.52
N LYS A 616 -47.11 11.95 19.59
CA LYS A 616 -48.07 10.81 19.59
C LYS A 616 -49.22 10.92 18.59
N GLN A 617 -49.47 12.11 18.05
CA GLN A 617 -50.53 12.41 17.09
C GLN A 617 -50.19 11.95 15.65
N LEU A 618 -48.95 11.52 15.39
CA LEU A 618 -48.55 10.82 14.17
C LEU A 618 -48.95 9.34 14.25
N ASN A 619 -50.16 9.02 13.77
CA ASN A 619 -50.61 7.63 13.63
C ASN A 619 -49.84 6.95 12.47
N HIS A 620 -49.24 5.78 12.76
CA HIS A 620 -48.27 5.02 11.96
C HIS A 620 -46.82 5.55 11.97
N PRO A 621 -46.06 5.32 13.05
CA PRO A 621 -44.63 5.67 13.16
C PRO A 621 -43.70 4.92 12.20
N SER A 622 -44.16 3.84 11.56
CA SER A 622 -43.35 2.96 10.72
C SER A 622 -43.08 3.49 9.30
N SER A 623 -43.64 4.65 8.92
CA SER A 623 -43.46 5.25 7.58
C SER A 623 -42.64 6.55 7.58
N ILE A 624 -42.13 7.00 8.74
CA ILE A 624 -41.31 8.21 8.85
C ILE A 624 -40.03 7.86 9.63
N PRO A 625 -38.83 8.09 9.10
CA PRO A 625 -37.57 7.74 9.76
C PRO A 625 -37.38 8.49 11.09
N VAL A 626 -37.01 7.77 12.16
CA VAL A 626 -36.74 8.34 13.50
C VAL A 626 -35.31 8.89 13.60
N ALA A 627 -34.36 8.24 12.93
CA ALA A 627 -33.00 8.72 12.74
C ALA A 627 -32.91 9.44 11.39
N ILE A 628 -32.27 10.61 11.37
CA ILE A 628 -32.07 11.37 10.14
C ILE A 628 -30.62 11.20 9.69
N THR A 629 -30.40 10.52 8.57
CA THR A 629 -29.06 10.29 8.02
C THR A 629 -28.81 11.03 6.71
N SER A 630 -29.82 11.71 6.17
CA SER A 630 -29.71 12.51 4.94
C SER A 630 -30.65 13.71 4.90
N ASP A 631 -30.31 14.70 4.08
CA ASP A 631 -31.14 15.88 3.84
C ASP A 631 -32.51 15.55 3.24
N ASN A 632 -32.60 14.49 2.42
CA ASN A 632 -33.87 14.06 1.85
C ASN A 632 -34.81 13.48 2.90
N GLN A 633 -34.29 12.64 3.82
CA GLN A 633 -35.08 12.16 4.95
C GLN A 633 -35.54 13.30 5.84
N PHE A 634 -34.66 14.27 6.10
CA PHE A 634 -35.00 15.44 6.89
C PHE A 634 -36.15 16.23 6.25
N ARG A 635 -36.04 16.51 4.94
CA ARG A 635 -37.08 17.19 4.16
C ARG A 635 -38.42 16.45 4.17
N LEU A 636 -38.42 15.12 4.04
CA LEU A 636 -39.64 14.31 4.16
C LEU A 636 -40.32 14.47 5.53
N ILE A 637 -39.55 14.53 6.62
CA ILE A 637 -40.09 14.77 7.96
C ILE A 637 -40.70 16.18 8.04
N LEU A 638 -40.00 17.20 7.53
CA LEU A 638 -40.48 18.57 7.50
C LEU A 638 -41.78 18.69 6.68
N GLN A 639 -41.86 18.05 5.51
CA GLN A 639 -43.07 17.99 4.68
C GLN A 639 -44.22 17.34 5.44
N ALA A 640 -44.00 16.18 6.08
CA ALA A 640 -45.01 15.49 6.85
C ALA A 640 -45.53 16.31 8.04
N TYR A 641 -44.65 17.13 8.66
CA TYR A 641 -45.00 18.05 9.74
C TYR A 641 -45.83 19.22 9.21
N GLY A 642 -45.46 19.79 8.06
CA GLY A 642 -46.21 20.86 7.40
C GLY A 642 -47.62 20.46 7.01
N GLU A 643 -47.78 19.30 6.37
CA GLU A 643 -49.10 18.73 5.98
C GLU A 643 -50.05 18.56 7.17
N ARG A 644 -49.49 18.36 8.38
CA ARG A 644 -50.24 18.06 9.60
C ARG A 644 -50.27 19.25 10.58
N ASN A 645 -49.80 20.43 10.16
CA ASN A 645 -49.67 21.63 11.00
C ASN A 645 -48.91 21.39 12.31
N ILE A 646 -47.91 20.51 12.30
CA ILE A 646 -47.04 20.25 13.44
C ILE A 646 -45.94 21.30 13.45
N THR A 647 -45.99 22.19 14.43
CA THR A 647 -45.04 23.30 14.57
C THR A 647 -43.99 23.07 15.64
N GLN A 648 -43.93 21.88 16.25
CA GLN A 648 -42.94 21.56 17.29
C GLN A 648 -42.07 20.37 16.88
N LEU A 649 -40.76 20.60 16.79
CA LEU A 649 -39.74 19.59 16.51
C LEU A 649 -38.97 19.29 17.79
N THR A 650 -39.09 18.08 18.34
CA THR A 650 -38.34 17.71 19.56
C THR A 650 -37.13 16.87 19.19
N LEU A 651 -35.94 17.29 19.62
CA LEU A 651 -34.66 16.65 19.32
C LEU A 651 -34.04 16.06 20.58
N ASP A 652 -33.40 14.90 20.44
CA ASP A 652 -32.36 14.43 21.36
C ASP A 652 -31.01 14.64 20.70
N LEU A 653 -30.07 15.20 21.48
CA LEU A 653 -28.68 15.38 21.09
C LEU A 653 -27.81 14.47 21.94
N ASP A 654 -27.25 13.43 21.33
CA ASP A 654 -26.18 12.65 21.93
C ASP A 654 -24.85 13.20 21.39
N SER A 655 -24.05 13.86 22.22
CA SER A 655 -22.69 14.33 21.87
C SER A 655 -21.67 13.28 22.33
N PRO A 656 -21.24 12.35 21.48
CA PRO A 656 -20.31 11.29 21.88
C PRO A 656 -18.99 11.92 22.29
N SER A 657 -18.62 11.80 23.57
CA SER A 657 -17.52 12.58 24.16
C SER A 657 -16.14 12.22 23.63
N LYS A 658 -15.93 10.99 23.12
CA LYS A 658 -14.69 10.52 22.49
C LYS A 658 -14.87 9.16 21.79
N SER A 659 -13.89 8.72 20.98
CA SER A 659 -13.92 7.39 20.33
C SER A 659 -13.93 6.25 21.35
N TYR A 660 -14.60 5.12 21.06
CA TYR A 660 -14.61 3.95 21.95
C TYR A 660 -13.20 3.48 22.35
N SER A 661 -12.24 3.52 21.42
CA SER A 661 -10.86 3.08 21.66
C SER A 661 -10.08 3.94 22.67
N SER A 662 -10.59 5.13 22.99
CA SER A 662 -9.98 6.07 23.94
C SER A 662 -10.46 5.90 25.39
N PHE A 663 -11.37 4.96 25.66
CA PHE A 663 -11.82 4.64 27.01
C PHE A 663 -10.80 3.73 27.72
N SER A 664 -10.34 4.17 28.88
CA SER A 664 -9.56 3.33 29.79
C SER A 664 -10.47 2.56 30.74
N TRP A 665 -9.98 1.43 31.25
CA TRP A 665 -10.75 0.66 32.22
C TRP A 665 -11.07 1.46 33.50
N THR A 666 -10.11 2.25 34.00
CA THR A 666 -10.31 3.09 35.19
C THR A 666 -11.45 4.09 35.02
N GLU A 667 -11.51 4.79 33.88
CA GLU A 667 -12.61 5.71 33.58
C GLU A 667 -13.96 4.99 33.57
N VAL A 668 -14.04 3.80 32.95
CA VAL A 668 -15.28 3.00 32.90
C VAL A 668 -15.70 2.54 34.30
N GLN A 669 -14.74 2.17 35.16
CA GLN A 669 -15.03 1.77 36.54
C GLN A 669 -15.61 2.93 37.37
N GLU A 670 -15.05 4.12 37.23
CA GLU A 670 -15.54 5.33 37.91
C GLU A 670 -16.93 5.73 37.39
N GLU A 671 -17.11 5.72 36.07
CA GLU A 671 -18.34 6.17 35.42
C GLU A 671 -19.54 5.25 35.68
N TYR A 672 -19.33 3.94 35.59
CA TYR A 672 -20.42 2.95 35.72
C TYR A 672 -20.46 2.30 37.11
N GLY A 673 -19.64 2.78 38.06
CA GLY A 673 -19.58 2.25 39.43
C GLY A 673 -19.11 0.79 39.49
N VAL A 674 -18.34 0.35 38.50
CA VAL A 674 -17.89 -1.04 38.33
C VAL A 674 -16.57 -1.28 39.07
N SER A 675 -16.50 -0.81 40.33
CA SER A 675 -15.26 -0.78 41.11
C SER A 675 -14.72 -2.18 41.44
N GLN A 676 -15.61 -3.16 41.64
CA GLN A 676 -15.34 -4.61 41.59
C GLN A 676 -16.63 -5.33 41.14
N LEU A 677 -16.88 -5.27 39.83
CA LEU A 677 -17.54 -6.29 39.02
C LEU A 677 -18.12 -7.49 39.84
N ARG A 678 -19.45 -7.60 39.97
CA ARG A 678 -20.09 -8.70 40.73
C ARG A 678 -19.99 -10.02 39.97
N ASN A 679 -19.24 -10.98 40.53
CA ASN A 679 -19.19 -12.36 40.05
C ASN A 679 -20.60 -12.96 39.96
N TYR A 680 -21.05 -13.30 38.75
CA TYR A 680 -22.38 -13.87 38.56
C TYR A 680 -22.30 -15.05 37.58
N ASN A 681 -22.88 -16.20 37.97
CA ASN A 681 -22.97 -17.39 37.13
C ASN A 681 -24.10 -17.21 36.08
N VAL A 682 -24.05 -16.15 35.28
CA VAL A 682 -25.13 -15.83 34.31
C VAL A 682 -24.97 -16.64 33.02
N PHE A 683 -23.73 -16.91 32.61
CA PHE A 683 -23.43 -17.59 31.35
C PHE A 683 -23.39 -19.11 31.55
N SER A 684 -24.56 -19.74 31.62
CA SER A 684 -24.66 -21.20 31.51
C SER A 684 -24.23 -21.69 30.13
N THR A 685 -23.79 -22.93 30.03
CA THR A 685 -23.52 -23.57 28.73
C THR A 685 -24.81 -24.16 28.18
N LEU A 686 -25.05 -23.98 26.88
CA LEU A 686 -26.15 -24.67 26.19
C LEU A 686 -25.73 -26.12 25.88
N HIS A 687 -26.63 -27.09 26.08
CA HIS A 687 -26.37 -28.48 25.69
C HIS A 687 -26.54 -28.68 24.19
N LEU A 688 -25.65 -29.46 23.56
CA LEU A 688 -25.72 -29.77 22.13
C LEU A 688 -26.64 -30.98 21.92
N ASP A 689 -27.94 -30.70 21.88
CA ASP A 689 -28.97 -31.73 21.88
C ASP A 689 -29.46 -32.05 20.47
N THR A 690 -29.46 -31.08 19.56
CA THR A 690 -29.97 -31.24 18.19
C THR A 690 -28.92 -31.77 17.21
N LYS A 691 -29.37 -32.33 16.09
CA LYS A 691 -28.48 -32.81 15.03
C LYS A 691 -27.75 -31.64 14.37
N GLU A 692 -28.46 -30.54 14.18
CA GLU A 692 -27.99 -29.30 13.58
C GLU A 692 -26.88 -28.66 14.44
N GLN A 693 -27.06 -28.61 15.76
CA GLN A 693 -26.03 -28.13 16.70
C GLN A 693 -24.76 -28.97 16.66
N LYS A 694 -24.90 -30.31 16.62
CA LYS A 694 -23.77 -31.23 16.53
C LYS A 694 -23.03 -31.11 15.19
N GLN A 695 -23.77 -30.87 14.11
CA GLN A 695 -23.22 -30.61 12.78
C GLN A 695 -22.48 -29.27 12.73
N ALA A 696 -23.06 -28.19 13.25
CA ALA A 696 -22.43 -26.87 13.33
C ALA A 696 -21.11 -26.93 14.12
N ARG A 697 -21.08 -27.65 15.25
CA ARG A 697 -19.83 -27.92 15.99
C ARG A 697 -18.80 -28.67 15.15
N GLY A 698 -19.21 -29.71 14.41
CA GLY A 698 -18.31 -30.46 13.54
C GLY A 698 -17.68 -29.58 12.45
N ASN A 699 -18.48 -28.70 11.85
CA ASN A 699 -18.02 -27.74 10.85
C ASN A 699 -17.09 -26.68 11.46
N LEU A 700 -17.39 -26.21 12.68
CA LEU A 700 -16.51 -25.33 13.44
C LEU A 700 -15.14 -25.97 13.63
N TRP A 701 -15.05 -27.23 14.05
CA TRP A 701 -13.77 -27.92 14.21
C TRP A 701 -12.98 -27.99 12.90
N ASN A 702 -13.62 -28.38 11.80
CA ASN A 702 -12.95 -28.45 10.50
C ASN A 702 -12.38 -27.08 10.09
N THR A 703 -13.12 -26.01 10.38
CA THR A 703 -12.70 -24.64 10.05
C THR A 703 -11.57 -24.17 10.95
N LEU A 704 -11.64 -24.41 12.26
CA LEU A 704 -10.58 -24.08 13.20
C LEU A 704 -9.28 -24.84 12.90
N GLU A 705 -9.37 -26.10 12.49
CA GLU A 705 -8.22 -26.89 12.05
C GLU A 705 -7.56 -26.29 10.80
N MET A 706 -8.36 -25.78 9.86
CA MET A 706 -7.86 -25.05 8.69
C MET A 706 -7.20 -23.71 9.05
N LEU A 707 -7.78 -22.95 9.98
CA LEU A 707 -7.17 -21.71 10.48
C LEU A 707 -5.85 -22.01 11.21
N ASN A 708 -5.79 -23.08 12.01
CA ASN A 708 -4.55 -23.51 12.67
C ASN A 708 -3.45 -23.87 11.67
N ASN A 709 -3.82 -24.53 10.57
CA ASN A 709 -2.89 -24.89 9.51
C ASN A 709 -2.40 -23.65 8.73
N SER A 710 -3.28 -22.69 8.45
CA SER A 710 -2.95 -21.53 7.61
C SER A 710 -2.38 -20.33 8.38
N ILE A 711 -2.86 -20.02 9.59
CA ILE A 711 -2.38 -18.92 10.43
C ILE A 711 -1.44 -19.47 11.51
N GLY A 712 -1.91 -20.43 12.30
CA GLY A 712 -1.22 -20.86 13.54
C GLY A 712 -1.61 -19.98 14.73
N ILE A 713 -0.65 -19.63 15.60
CA ILE A 713 -0.93 -18.75 16.74
C ILE A 713 -1.15 -17.32 16.21
N PRO A 714 -2.27 -16.64 16.54
CA PRO A 714 -2.51 -15.26 16.14
C PRO A 714 -1.40 -14.34 16.61
N GLU A 715 -0.91 -13.48 15.73
CA GLU A 715 0.11 -12.47 16.03
C GLU A 715 -0.41 -11.03 15.88
N SER A 716 -1.69 -10.89 15.53
CA SER A 716 -2.37 -9.61 15.39
C SER A 716 -3.83 -9.73 15.81
N GLU A 717 -4.48 -8.58 15.99
CA GLU A 717 -5.91 -8.51 16.28
C GLU A 717 -6.72 -9.01 15.08
N ALA A 718 -6.23 -8.73 13.86
CA ALA A 718 -6.83 -9.21 12.63
C ALA A 718 -6.80 -10.75 12.54
N ASP A 719 -5.67 -11.38 12.85
CA ASP A 719 -5.54 -12.85 12.91
C ASP A 719 -6.51 -13.43 13.95
N ALA A 720 -6.57 -12.86 15.16
CA ALA A 720 -7.47 -13.30 16.21
C ALA A 720 -8.95 -13.17 15.78
N SER A 721 -9.27 -12.08 15.08
CA SER A 721 -10.60 -11.79 14.57
C SER A 721 -11.14 -12.89 13.64
N MET A 722 -10.26 -13.53 12.85
CA MET A 722 -10.63 -14.63 11.95
C MET A 722 -11.15 -15.86 12.71
N TYR A 723 -10.49 -16.22 13.82
CA TYR A 723 -10.93 -17.29 14.71
C TYR A 723 -12.28 -16.95 15.35
N VAL A 724 -12.40 -15.71 15.84
CA VAL A 724 -13.60 -15.23 16.53
C VAL A 724 -14.83 -15.27 15.60
N ALA A 725 -14.67 -14.80 14.36
CA ALA A 725 -15.72 -14.85 13.34
C ALA A 725 -16.24 -16.27 13.10
N CYS A 726 -15.37 -17.29 13.14
CA CYS A 726 -15.79 -18.67 12.97
C CYS A 726 -16.70 -19.12 14.13
N PHE A 727 -16.27 -18.92 15.38
CA PHE A 727 -17.04 -19.29 16.56
C PHE A 727 -18.43 -18.65 16.57
N VAL A 728 -18.48 -17.33 16.36
CA VAL A 728 -19.71 -16.55 16.43
C VAL A 728 -20.61 -16.85 15.22
N GLY A 729 -20.04 -16.93 14.02
CA GLY A 729 -20.79 -17.25 12.80
C GLY A 729 -21.44 -18.63 12.83
N PHE A 730 -20.76 -19.67 13.33
CA PHE A 730 -21.36 -21.01 13.44
C PHE A 730 -22.48 -21.08 14.47
N ALA A 731 -22.45 -20.22 15.50
CA ALA A 731 -23.52 -20.14 16.47
C ALA A 731 -24.75 -19.43 15.89
N ILE A 732 -24.55 -18.28 15.23
CA ILE A 732 -25.61 -17.48 14.62
C ILE A 732 -26.32 -18.23 13.49
N GLN A 733 -25.61 -19.07 12.75
CA GLN A 733 -26.21 -19.90 11.70
C GLN A 733 -27.41 -20.74 12.19
N LEU A 734 -27.38 -21.19 13.44
CA LEU A 734 -28.48 -21.99 14.03
C LEU A 734 -29.74 -21.16 14.31
N TYR A 735 -29.64 -19.83 14.22
CA TYR A 735 -30.71 -18.85 14.41
C TYR A 735 -30.92 -18.00 13.15
N LYS A 736 -30.59 -18.58 11.97
CA LYS A 736 -30.77 -17.94 10.66
C LYS A 736 -32.18 -17.38 10.53
N GLY A 737 -32.27 -16.12 10.10
CA GLY A 737 -33.53 -15.41 9.93
C GLY A 737 -33.98 -14.59 11.14
N ASN A 738 -33.33 -14.73 12.31
CA ASN A 738 -33.56 -13.88 13.50
C ASN A 738 -32.38 -12.95 13.81
N LEU A 739 -31.15 -13.44 13.58
CA LEU A 739 -29.90 -12.74 13.88
C LEU A 739 -28.93 -12.81 12.68
N ARG A 740 -28.07 -11.79 12.59
CA ARG A 740 -26.95 -11.71 11.64
C ARG A 740 -25.72 -11.10 12.31
N MET A 741 -24.55 -11.34 11.74
CA MET A 741 -23.29 -10.76 12.17
C MET A 741 -22.78 -9.78 11.12
N THR A 742 -22.39 -8.58 11.53
CA THR A 742 -21.80 -7.55 10.65
C THR A 742 -20.48 -7.08 11.23
N GLN A 743 -19.46 -6.90 10.40
CA GLN A 743 -18.11 -6.49 10.82
C GLN A 743 -17.95 -4.96 10.73
N GLN A 744 -17.14 -4.34 11.60
CA GLN A 744 -16.81 -2.89 11.58
C GLN A 744 -18.02 -1.93 11.54
N LYS A 745 -19.18 -2.37 12.03
CA LYS A 745 -20.40 -1.56 12.00
C LYS A 745 -20.28 -0.34 12.89
N GLU A 746 -20.53 0.85 12.34
CA GLU A 746 -20.57 2.09 13.11
C GLU A 746 -21.66 2.07 14.19
N LEU A 747 -21.26 2.35 15.42
CA LEU A 747 -22.15 2.52 16.58
C LEU A 747 -21.89 3.88 17.21
N LYS A 748 -22.98 4.57 17.58
CA LYS A 748 -22.92 5.87 18.26
C LYS A 748 -23.82 5.84 19.48
N GLY A 749 -23.26 6.21 20.62
CA GLY A 749 -23.99 6.37 21.85
C GLY A 749 -23.76 7.74 22.49
N ARG A 750 -24.31 7.91 23.68
CA ARG A 750 -24.20 9.16 24.44
C ARG A 750 -22.73 9.53 24.76
N ARG A 751 -21.88 8.53 24.98
CA ARG A 751 -20.51 8.72 25.50
C ARG A 751 -19.43 8.36 24.50
N GLY A 752 -19.70 7.43 23.60
CA GLY A 752 -18.70 6.93 22.66
C GLY A 752 -19.24 6.81 21.25
N HIS A 753 -18.33 6.79 20.30
CA HIS A 753 -18.61 6.50 18.90
C HIS A 753 -17.48 5.69 18.26
N GLY A 754 -17.80 5.04 17.16
CA GLY A 754 -16.85 4.35 16.29
C GLY A 754 -17.36 2.98 15.84
N PRO A 755 -16.58 2.29 15.01
CA PRO A 755 -16.93 0.97 14.53
C PRO A 755 -16.74 -0.05 15.66
N VAL A 756 -17.59 -1.08 15.67
CA VAL A 756 -17.40 -2.26 16.53
C VAL A 756 -16.87 -3.42 15.71
N ASP A 757 -16.01 -4.28 16.28
CA ASP A 757 -15.39 -5.37 15.52
C ASP A 757 -16.42 -6.32 14.92
N TYR A 758 -17.36 -6.81 15.72
CA TYR A 758 -18.58 -7.44 15.21
C TYR A 758 -19.82 -7.00 15.98
N ALA A 759 -20.87 -6.63 15.25
CA ALA A 759 -22.20 -6.41 15.78
C ALA A 759 -23.10 -7.62 15.49
N LEU A 760 -23.84 -8.06 16.51
CA LEU A 760 -24.90 -9.05 16.36
C LEU A 760 -26.23 -8.32 16.23
N VAL A 761 -26.84 -8.39 15.06
CA VAL A 761 -27.94 -7.53 14.64
C VAL A 761 -29.19 -8.36 14.42
N SER A 762 -30.35 -7.87 14.87
CA SER A 762 -31.63 -8.48 14.53
C SER A 762 -31.96 -8.33 13.05
N THR A 763 -32.55 -9.35 12.45
CA THR A 763 -33.03 -9.33 11.05
C THR A 763 -34.40 -8.68 10.88
N ASN A 764 -35.04 -8.23 11.97
CA ASN A 764 -36.31 -7.53 11.91
C ASN A 764 -36.17 -6.13 11.26
N SER A 765 -37.31 -5.48 10.99
CA SER A 765 -37.36 -4.19 10.26
C SER A 765 -36.46 -3.08 10.85
N ASN A 766 -36.14 -3.15 12.14
CA ASN A 766 -35.39 -2.10 12.83
C ASN A 766 -33.87 -2.36 12.85
N LYS A 767 -33.40 -3.54 12.42
CA LYS A 767 -31.96 -3.90 12.31
C LYS A 767 -31.14 -3.49 13.55
N LEU A 768 -31.70 -3.71 14.74
CA LEU A 768 -31.12 -3.27 16.03
C LEU A 768 -29.99 -4.17 16.48
N ILE A 769 -28.97 -3.57 17.11
CA ILE A 769 -27.82 -4.29 17.68
C ILE A 769 -28.24 -4.92 19.01
N LEU A 770 -28.08 -6.24 19.12
CA LEU A 770 -28.41 -7.06 20.29
C LEU A 770 -27.16 -7.50 21.06
N GLY A 771 -26.01 -7.55 20.38
CA GLY A 771 -24.73 -7.79 21.01
C GLY A 771 -23.53 -7.25 20.25
N VAL A 772 -22.40 -7.18 20.94
CA VAL A 772 -21.15 -6.61 20.43
C VAL A 772 -19.97 -7.51 20.81
N VAL A 773 -19.20 -7.92 19.81
CA VAL A 773 -17.95 -8.66 20.00
C VAL A 773 -16.80 -7.71 19.78
N GLU A 774 -15.91 -7.63 20.75
CA GLU A 774 -14.68 -6.85 20.75
C GLU A 774 -13.49 -7.82 20.73
N VAL A 775 -12.63 -7.68 19.74
CA VAL A 775 -11.43 -8.49 19.56
C VAL A 775 -10.22 -7.67 20.01
N LYS A 776 -9.27 -8.32 20.66
CA LYS A 776 -8.00 -7.71 21.06
C LYS A 776 -6.84 -8.62 20.73
N PHE A 777 -5.73 -8.10 20.23
CA PHE A 777 -4.50 -8.90 20.19
C PHE A 777 -3.94 -9.14 21.60
N CYS A 778 -3.91 -8.07 22.39
CA CYS A 778 -3.47 -8.03 23.78
C CYS A 778 -4.28 -6.97 24.55
N ASP A 779 -4.17 -6.96 25.87
CA ASP A 779 -4.90 -6.03 26.76
C ASP A 779 -6.44 -6.19 26.76
N MET A 780 -6.89 -7.25 27.44
CA MET A 780 -8.32 -7.49 27.69
C MET A 780 -9.02 -6.38 28.47
N ASN A 781 -8.31 -5.60 29.27
CA ASN A 781 -8.93 -4.54 30.08
C ASN A 781 -9.35 -3.38 29.19
N GLN A 782 -8.51 -3.03 28.22
CA GLN A 782 -8.89 -2.07 27.18
C GLN A 782 -10.11 -2.58 26.40
N GLY A 783 -10.09 -3.85 25.93
CA GLY A 783 -11.24 -4.44 25.24
C GLY A 783 -12.53 -4.43 26.08
N LEU A 784 -12.44 -4.72 27.37
CA LEU A 784 -13.58 -4.63 28.30
C LEU A 784 -14.10 -3.20 28.45
N ALA A 785 -13.21 -2.21 28.54
CA ALA A 785 -13.59 -0.81 28.61
C ALA A 785 -14.39 -0.39 27.37
N GLN A 786 -13.91 -0.75 26.18
CA GLN A 786 -14.61 -0.46 24.92
C GLN A 786 -15.97 -1.16 24.87
N ASN A 787 -16.00 -2.47 25.13
CA ASN A 787 -17.20 -3.28 25.04
C ASN A 787 -18.31 -2.83 26.00
N VAL A 788 -17.97 -2.41 27.23
CA VAL A 788 -18.96 -1.90 28.20
C VAL A 788 -19.69 -0.66 27.66
N VAL A 789 -18.95 0.31 27.09
CA VAL A 789 -19.53 1.54 26.55
C VAL A 789 -20.30 1.28 25.25
N GLN A 790 -19.81 0.37 24.40
CA GLN A 790 -20.51 -0.08 23.20
C GLN A 790 -21.84 -0.77 23.56
N LEU A 791 -21.85 -1.69 24.53
CA LEU A 791 -23.07 -2.39 24.96
C LEU A 791 -24.13 -1.45 25.54
N GLU A 792 -23.71 -0.43 26.31
CA GLU A 792 -24.60 0.62 26.77
C GLU A 792 -25.20 1.40 25.61
N SER A 793 -24.38 1.80 24.64
CA SER A 793 -24.80 2.54 23.45
C SER A 793 -25.87 1.76 22.66
N ALA A 794 -25.59 0.49 22.36
CA ALA A 794 -26.52 -0.40 21.65
C ALA A 794 -27.83 -0.63 22.44
N LEU A 795 -27.73 -0.83 23.76
CA LEU A 795 -28.89 -1.09 24.60
C LEU A 795 -29.81 0.14 24.72
N THR A 796 -29.22 1.32 24.88
CA THR A 796 -29.94 2.59 24.98
C THR A 796 -30.61 2.96 23.66
N GLU A 797 -29.96 2.74 22.51
CA GLU A 797 -30.57 2.90 21.18
C GLU A 797 -31.80 1.98 21.01
N ARG A 798 -31.65 0.70 21.36
CA ARG A 798 -32.73 -0.27 21.29
C ARG A 798 -33.89 0.11 22.21
N TRP A 799 -33.59 0.55 23.44
CA TRP A 799 -34.59 1.02 24.39
C TRP A 799 -35.39 2.21 23.84
N ARG A 800 -34.73 3.18 23.22
CA ARG A 800 -35.38 4.35 22.59
C ARG A 800 -36.28 3.94 21.42
N THR A 801 -35.83 3.00 20.60
CA THR A 801 -36.57 2.55 19.41
C THR A 801 -37.84 1.77 19.78
N LEU A 802 -37.77 0.93 20.83
CA LEU A 802 -38.86 0.04 21.20
C LEU A 802 -39.88 0.65 22.20
N ASN A 803 -39.49 1.60 23.06
CA ASN A 803 -40.36 2.12 24.12
C ASN A 803 -41.29 3.30 23.72
N ASN A 804 -41.81 3.28 22.49
CA ASN A 804 -42.95 4.12 22.09
C ASN A 804 -44.32 3.51 22.43
N ALA A 805 -44.38 2.34 23.08
CA ALA A 805 -45.61 1.70 23.56
C ALA A 805 -45.69 1.71 25.11
N PRO A 806 -46.79 2.20 25.72
CA PRO A 806 -46.94 2.21 27.17
C PRO A 806 -47.17 0.77 27.71
N GLY A 807 -46.39 0.36 28.72
CA GLY A 807 -46.65 -0.86 29.51
C GLY A 807 -45.55 -1.92 29.54
N ASN A 808 -44.35 -1.67 28.99
CA ASN A 808 -43.28 -2.67 29.01
C ASN A 808 -42.52 -2.68 30.34
N THR A 809 -42.69 -3.73 31.15
CA THR A 809 -42.10 -3.90 32.49
C THR A 809 -40.91 -4.85 32.51
N THR A 810 -40.43 -5.34 31.35
CA THR A 810 -39.35 -6.32 31.27
C THR A 810 -37.98 -5.65 31.13
N ASN A 811 -36.99 -6.16 31.87
CA ASN A 811 -35.58 -5.79 31.70
C ASN A 811 -35.12 -6.06 30.26
N MET A 812 -34.33 -5.14 29.70
CA MET A 812 -33.70 -5.31 28.39
C MET A 812 -32.22 -5.65 28.56
N ASN A 813 -31.74 -6.67 27.84
CA ASN A 813 -30.34 -7.12 27.89
C ASN A 813 -29.62 -6.95 26.55
N SER A 814 -28.40 -6.43 26.56
CA SER A 814 -27.44 -6.61 25.48
C SER A 814 -26.29 -7.47 25.98
N TYR A 815 -25.66 -8.23 25.08
CA TYR A 815 -24.58 -9.12 25.46
C TYR A 815 -23.33 -8.85 24.64
N GLY A 816 -22.18 -8.98 25.28
CA GLY A 816 -20.90 -8.77 24.64
C GLY A 816 -19.94 -9.93 24.84
N ILE A 817 -18.95 -9.97 23.96
CA ILE A 817 -17.82 -10.87 24.01
C ILE A 817 -16.58 -10.01 23.88
N VAL A 818 -15.60 -10.20 24.78
CA VAL A 818 -14.26 -9.62 24.65
C VAL A 818 -13.28 -10.77 24.56
N THR A 819 -12.41 -10.77 23.54
CA THR A 819 -11.55 -11.93 23.30
C THR A 819 -10.26 -11.65 22.57
N THR A 820 -9.22 -12.43 22.88
CA THR A 820 -7.99 -12.53 22.09
C THR A 820 -7.91 -13.76 21.20
N ALA A 821 -9.06 -14.38 20.90
CA ALA A 821 -9.22 -15.74 20.37
C ALA A 821 -8.70 -16.85 21.30
N SER A 822 -7.68 -16.61 22.12
CA SER A 822 -7.17 -17.56 23.12
C SER A 822 -7.84 -17.38 24.49
N LEU A 823 -8.36 -16.19 24.77
CA LEU A 823 -8.99 -15.84 26.04
C LEU A 823 -10.35 -15.22 25.76
N TRP A 824 -11.41 -15.66 26.45
CA TRP A 824 -12.79 -15.24 26.17
C TRP A 824 -13.50 -14.79 27.45
N THR A 825 -14.01 -13.55 27.42
CA THR A 825 -14.84 -12.98 28.48
C THR A 825 -16.20 -12.62 27.91
N PHE A 826 -17.27 -13.02 28.60
CA PHE A 826 -18.64 -12.70 28.21
C PHE A 826 -19.18 -11.60 29.13
N VAL A 827 -19.93 -10.66 28.57
CA VAL A 827 -20.49 -9.49 29.26
C VAL A 827 -22.00 -9.44 29.00
N GLN A 828 -22.78 -9.06 30.00
CA GLN A 828 -24.19 -8.74 29.87
C GLN A 828 -24.42 -7.35 30.43
N CYS A 829 -25.05 -6.48 29.64
CA CYS A 829 -25.55 -5.20 30.06
C CYS A 829 -27.07 -5.27 30.17
N THR A 830 -27.61 -4.80 31.29
CA THR A 830 -29.04 -4.87 31.59
C THR A 830 -29.56 -3.50 31.99
N LEU A 831 -30.63 -3.09 31.32
CA LEU A 831 -31.37 -1.87 31.63
C LEU A 831 -32.71 -2.26 32.24
N SER A 832 -32.90 -1.88 33.50
CA SER A 832 -34.14 -2.13 34.24
C SER A 832 -35.10 -0.93 34.11
N PRO A 833 -36.42 -1.14 33.96
CA PRO A 833 -37.39 -0.06 34.00
C PRO A 833 -37.34 0.66 35.36
N SER A 834 -37.18 1.98 35.35
CA SER A 834 -37.31 2.84 36.52
C SER A 834 -38.63 3.61 36.43
N ASP A 835 -39.25 3.92 37.59
CA ASP A 835 -40.43 4.79 37.66
C ASP A 835 -40.12 6.23 37.17
N ASP A 836 -38.83 6.60 37.12
CA ASP A 836 -38.33 7.83 36.50
C ASP A 836 -37.64 7.53 35.16
N PRO A 837 -38.23 7.90 34.00
CA PRO A 837 -37.67 7.66 32.67
C PRO A 837 -36.38 8.47 32.38
N THR A 838 -35.93 9.30 33.32
CA THR A 838 -34.65 10.01 33.26
C THR A 838 -33.51 9.32 34.02
N VAL A 839 -33.80 8.23 34.75
CA VAL A 839 -32.87 7.58 35.70
C VAL A 839 -32.86 6.04 35.55
N SER A 840 -32.68 5.52 34.33
CA SER A 840 -32.37 4.10 34.13
C SER A 840 -30.87 3.95 33.91
N PHE A 841 -30.15 3.40 34.89
CA PHE A 841 -28.72 3.12 34.78
C PHE A 841 -28.48 1.68 34.31
N PRO A 842 -27.58 1.46 33.33
CA PRO A 842 -27.20 0.12 32.90
C PRO A 842 -26.43 -0.60 34.01
N THR A 843 -26.69 -1.90 34.15
CA THR A 843 -25.98 -2.79 35.07
C THR A 843 -25.22 -3.85 34.30
N PHE A 844 -23.98 -4.12 34.70
CA PHE A 844 -23.07 -5.01 33.97
C PHE A 844 -22.74 -6.28 34.76
N HIS A 845 -22.77 -7.42 34.08
CA HIS A 845 -22.36 -8.74 34.58
C HIS A 845 -21.37 -9.38 33.61
N TYR A 846 -20.48 -10.25 34.10
CA TYR A 846 -19.41 -10.85 33.28
C TYR A 846 -19.05 -12.27 33.76
N SER A 847 -18.41 -13.04 32.89
CA SER A 847 -17.95 -14.41 33.22
C SER A 847 -16.81 -14.40 34.25
N ARG A 848 -16.96 -15.17 35.33
CA ARG A 848 -16.08 -15.20 36.53
C ARG A 848 -14.60 -15.49 36.25
N LEU A 849 -14.30 -16.34 35.27
CA LEU A 849 -12.96 -16.59 34.77
C LEU A 849 -13.03 -16.58 33.25
N PRO A 850 -12.05 -15.97 32.56
CA PRO A 850 -11.99 -16.07 31.11
C PRO A 850 -11.84 -17.54 30.70
N VAL A 851 -12.56 -17.95 29.66
CA VAL A 851 -12.46 -19.29 29.10
C VAL A 851 -11.25 -19.31 28.16
N THR A 852 -10.40 -20.33 28.29
CA THR A 852 -9.18 -20.45 27.49
C THR A 852 -9.38 -21.38 26.31
N TYR A 853 -8.82 -21.00 25.17
CA TYR A 853 -8.69 -21.81 23.97
C TYR A 853 -7.20 -21.89 23.58
N SER A 854 -6.64 -23.09 23.66
CA SER A 854 -5.26 -23.35 23.25
C SER A 854 -5.24 -23.79 21.79
N ILE A 855 -4.91 -22.84 20.92
CA ILE A 855 -4.86 -23.00 19.46
C ILE A 855 -3.94 -24.16 19.04
N THR A 856 -2.87 -24.41 19.79
CA THR A 856 -1.87 -25.47 19.54
C THR A 856 -1.91 -26.60 20.58
N GLY A 857 -2.86 -26.58 21.51
CA GLY A 857 -2.96 -27.55 22.60
C GLY A 857 -3.62 -28.87 22.17
N GLY A 858 -3.20 -29.99 22.77
CA GLY A 858 -3.77 -31.31 22.47
C GLY A 858 -5.27 -31.47 22.77
N ASN A 859 -5.88 -30.54 23.53
CA ASN A 859 -7.30 -30.57 23.91
C ASN A 859 -8.14 -29.42 23.31
N TRP A 860 -7.65 -28.76 22.25
CA TRP A 860 -8.31 -27.58 21.66
C TRP A 860 -9.79 -27.80 21.29
N ARG A 861 -10.16 -29.02 20.88
CA ARG A 861 -11.57 -29.35 20.51
C ARG A 861 -12.53 -29.25 21.70
N SER A 862 -12.10 -29.68 22.89
CA SER A 862 -12.93 -29.60 24.10
C SER A 862 -13.09 -28.16 24.58
N GLU A 863 -12.00 -27.38 24.51
CA GLU A 863 -11.99 -25.97 24.88
C GLU A 863 -12.84 -25.14 23.91
N ALA A 864 -12.71 -25.38 22.61
CA ALA A 864 -13.57 -24.80 21.58
C ALA A 864 -15.05 -25.17 21.80
N GLU A 865 -15.35 -26.41 22.21
CA GLU A 865 -16.73 -26.81 22.49
C GLU A 865 -17.32 -26.05 23.69
N ASP A 866 -16.55 -25.80 24.77
CA ASP A 866 -17.06 -25.01 25.91
C ASP A 866 -17.37 -23.57 25.50
N ILE A 867 -16.48 -22.93 24.73
CA ILE A 867 -16.69 -21.57 24.21
C ILE A 867 -17.91 -21.55 23.29
N PHE A 868 -18.01 -22.49 22.36
CA PHE A 868 -19.12 -22.57 21.41
C PHE A 868 -20.47 -22.70 22.14
N LYS A 869 -20.56 -23.51 23.19
CA LYS A 869 -21.79 -23.67 23.99
C LYS A 869 -22.21 -22.39 24.72
N ARG A 870 -21.25 -21.55 25.14
CA ARG A 870 -21.54 -20.25 25.78
C ARG A 870 -22.00 -19.22 24.77
N ILE A 871 -21.39 -19.20 23.58
CA ILE A 871 -21.83 -18.36 22.48
C ILE A 871 -23.25 -18.77 22.06
N LEU A 872 -23.54 -20.07 21.95
CA LEU A 872 -24.90 -20.55 21.66
C LEU A 872 -25.92 -20.09 22.69
N TRP A 873 -25.58 -20.15 23.98
CA TRP A 873 -26.46 -19.66 25.04
C TRP A 873 -26.73 -18.15 24.89
N LEU A 874 -25.70 -17.37 24.58
CA LEU A 874 -25.80 -15.92 24.38
C LEU A 874 -26.66 -15.58 23.15
N VAL A 875 -26.48 -16.30 22.04
CA VAL A 875 -27.26 -16.14 20.81
C VAL A 875 -28.71 -16.58 21.02
N ASP A 876 -28.95 -17.66 21.79
CA ASP A 876 -30.30 -18.09 22.20
C ASP A 876 -30.99 -17.00 23.02
N ALA A 877 -30.29 -16.39 23.98
CA ALA A 877 -30.83 -15.34 24.83
C ALA A 877 -31.13 -14.02 24.08
N MET A 878 -30.59 -13.84 22.88
CA MET A 878 -30.89 -12.70 21.99
C MET A 878 -32.06 -12.94 21.04
N SER A 879 -32.31 -14.20 20.69
CA SER A 879 -33.32 -14.63 19.73
C SER A 879 -34.69 -14.73 20.39
#